data_AF-A0A9D9LK72-F1
#
_entry.id   AF-A0A9D9LK72-F1
#
_cell.length_a   1.000
_cell.length_b   1.000
_cell.length_c   1.000
_cell.angle_alpha   90.00
_cell.angle_beta   90.00
_cell.angle_gamma   90.00
#
_symmetry.space_group_name_H-M   'P 1'
#
loop_
_entity.id
_entity.type
_entity.pdbx_description
1 polymer ?
#
loop_
_entity_poly.entity_id
_entity_poly.type
_entity_poly.pdbx_seq_one_letter_code
_entity_poly.pdbx_strand_id
1 'polypeptide(L)'
;MKDMRYRVLCAMMLATAVSFSSCEQEPIPTPDEPQIVAPYVEGEVIVKFTAEVADMIAQSEATRGAATRSGVVAVDEVLEAIEGYDLERVFPIDERTEERTREQGLHQWYVVRFGAACTAEQVAERLAGLGEVQAVDFNRSIKRAYRTKATPLSVSRLAAAESATRATAEAMNDPLLAAQWHLVNRGDQFCEGGLIKSVRDADVQCEGAWQRSTGNEQVIVAVLDEGVFVDHPDLKANIWVNEDEVWRSRDDNDGNGYAGDRHGYNFVKSSGVISWNDVNDSGHGSHVAGVISAVNNNGVGISSIAGGSGAGDGVKIMVCQIFSGYTGSNALAVVRAIKYAADNGAVVLQCSWGYVSGAANTYDWGEQGFASQEEWEAGAPLEKSALDYFTHNAGSPNGPIEGGVAIFAGGNESAPMAGYPGASDDYISVAATAADFTAATYTNYGKGTSVSAPGGDQDYYYDYVDEDHNFGEVGCVLSTLPYNVSESGYGYMEGTSMACPHVSGVAALAISYAAEQRRHLTEKELRELLISTSTPIDEFQTGSKTYSRYVADIGPLQPMQMNLAAYRGQMGAGQVNADALLAAIEGAGRELRFPNLYLDVEGSMAVVPSRYFAGGEELTYNVTIDDAAIATVANEGAKLIFKGSSEGSTTARIAASNGTTQNFTITVRRGANSNGWL
;
A
#
# COMPACT_ATOMS: atom_id res chain seq x y z
N MET A 1 -34.70 -84.46 -27.66
CA MET A 1 -33.44 -84.53 -28.43
C MET A 1 -32.71 -83.21 -28.26
N LYS A 2 -31.37 -83.23 -28.32
CA LYS A 2 -30.41 -82.11 -28.21
C LYS A 2 -30.97 -80.72 -28.61
N ASP A 3 -30.48 -79.70 -27.90
CA ASP A 3 -30.81 -78.25 -27.93
C ASP A 3 -31.88 -77.77 -26.92
N MET A 4 -31.52 -77.80 -25.63
CA MET A 4 -32.18 -77.01 -24.59
C MET A 4 -31.26 -76.87 -23.37
N ARG A 5 -30.39 -75.85 -23.34
CA ARG A 5 -29.67 -75.33 -22.15
C ARG A 5 -28.94 -74.04 -22.54
N TYR A 6 -29.64 -72.91 -22.38
CA TYR A 6 -29.18 -71.54 -22.07
C TYR A 6 -30.32 -70.58 -22.43
N ARG A 7 -31.44 -70.77 -21.72
CA ARG A 7 -32.56 -69.83 -21.60
C ARG A 7 -32.86 -69.72 -20.11
N VAL A 8 -32.06 -68.91 -19.43
CA VAL A 8 -32.35 -68.33 -18.12
C VAL A 8 -31.86 -66.89 -18.20
N LEU A 9 -32.69 -65.96 -17.74
CA LEU A 9 -32.56 -64.50 -17.77
C LEU A 9 -33.15 -63.78 -18.97
N CYS A 10 -34.45 -63.97 -19.20
CA CYS A 10 -35.36 -62.94 -19.70
C CYS A 10 -36.79 -63.30 -19.27
N ALA A 11 -37.24 -62.72 -18.15
CA ALA A 11 -38.63 -62.58 -17.65
C ALA A 11 -38.76 -62.90 -16.15
N MET A 12 -38.57 -61.90 -15.29
CA MET A 12 -39.38 -61.68 -14.07
C MET A 12 -39.34 -60.18 -13.74
N MET A 13 -40.28 -59.43 -14.35
CA MET A 13 -40.74 -58.14 -13.84
C MET A 13 -41.79 -58.41 -12.75
N LEU A 14 -41.53 -58.01 -11.51
CA LEU A 14 -42.33 -57.09 -10.67
C LEU A 14 -42.05 -57.34 -9.17
N ALA A 15 -41.74 -56.23 -8.48
CA ALA A 15 -41.87 -55.97 -7.04
C ALA A 15 -40.89 -56.65 -6.05
N THR A 16 -39.82 -55.92 -5.69
CA THR A 16 -39.50 -55.55 -4.28
C THR A 16 -38.45 -54.43 -4.27
N ALA A 17 -38.72 -53.39 -3.47
CA ALA A 17 -37.99 -52.14 -3.40
C ALA A 17 -36.57 -52.27 -2.80
N VAL A 18 -35.60 -51.67 -3.47
CA VAL A 18 -34.29 -51.28 -2.93
C VAL A 18 -33.99 -49.90 -3.50
N SER A 19 -33.62 -48.97 -2.63
CA SER A 19 -33.39 -47.56 -2.87
C SER A 19 -32.32 -47.33 -3.95
N PHE A 20 -32.71 -46.79 -5.09
CA PHE A 20 -31.77 -46.20 -6.05
C PHE A 20 -31.59 -44.72 -5.68
N SER A 21 -30.43 -44.36 -5.13
CA SER A 21 -29.95 -42.97 -5.26
C SER A 21 -29.72 -42.72 -6.74
N SER A 22 -30.54 -41.86 -7.34
CA SER A 22 -30.21 -41.24 -8.61
C SER A 22 -28.90 -40.49 -8.42
N CYS A 23 -27.87 -40.89 -9.16
CA CYS A 23 -26.71 -40.04 -9.38
C CYS A 23 -27.20 -38.92 -10.30
N GLU A 24 -27.80 -37.88 -9.74
CA GLU A 24 -27.91 -36.60 -10.41
C GLU A 24 -26.47 -36.16 -10.66
N GLN A 25 -26.08 -36.05 -11.93
CA GLN A 25 -24.94 -35.23 -12.29
C GLN A 25 -25.22 -33.87 -11.67
N GLU A 26 -24.43 -33.50 -10.66
CA GLU A 26 -24.48 -32.14 -10.15
C GLU A 26 -24.33 -31.20 -11.35
N PRO A 27 -25.24 -30.23 -11.50
CA PRO A 27 -25.09 -29.24 -12.54
C PRO A 27 -23.71 -28.61 -12.36
N ILE A 28 -22.90 -28.65 -13.43
CA ILE A 28 -21.68 -27.87 -13.53
C ILE A 28 -22.06 -26.46 -13.08
N PRO A 29 -21.38 -25.86 -12.09
CA PRO A 29 -21.70 -24.51 -11.66
C PRO A 29 -21.67 -23.63 -12.90
N THR A 30 -22.80 -23.01 -13.20
CA THR A 30 -22.86 -21.92 -14.17
C THR A 30 -21.78 -20.92 -13.77
N PRO A 31 -20.99 -20.38 -14.71
CA PRO A 31 -20.15 -19.24 -14.42
C PRO A 31 -21.03 -18.20 -13.74
N ASP A 32 -20.65 -17.75 -12.55
CA ASP A 32 -21.38 -16.70 -11.84
C ASP A 32 -21.69 -15.59 -12.86
N GLU A 33 -22.98 -15.32 -13.08
CA GLU A 33 -23.36 -14.15 -13.88
C GLU A 33 -22.59 -12.95 -13.31
N PRO A 34 -21.94 -12.13 -14.14
CA PRO A 34 -21.20 -10.98 -13.64
C PRO A 34 -22.20 -10.09 -12.89
N GLN A 35 -22.14 -10.12 -11.56
CA GLN A 35 -22.93 -9.22 -10.74
C GLN A 35 -22.46 -7.80 -11.08
N ILE A 36 -23.33 -7.02 -11.71
CA ILE A 36 -23.13 -5.59 -11.92
C ILE A 36 -23.19 -4.95 -10.52
N VAL A 37 -22.03 -4.86 -9.88
CA VAL A 37 -21.87 -4.16 -8.61
C VAL A 37 -22.19 -2.68 -8.86
N ALA A 38 -23.05 -2.10 -8.04
CA ALA A 38 -23.39 -0.68 -8.13
C ALA A 38 -22.10 0.17 -8.06
N PRO A 39 -21.97 1.22 -8.89
CA PRO A 39 -20.76 2.04 -8.95
C PRO A 39 -20.48 2.80 -7.65
N TYR A 40 -21.47 2.90 -6.77
CA TYR A 40 -21.38 3.50 -5.44
C TYR A 40 -22.31 2.77 -4.45
N VAL A 41 -22.11 3.01 -3.16
CA VAL A 41 -22.96 2.48 -2.08
C VAL A 41 -24.31 3.20 -2.07
N GLU A 42 -25.40 2.46 -2.23
CA GLU A 42 -26.76 3.02 -2.15
C GLU A 42 -27.08 3.51 -0.73
N GLY A 43 -27.86 4.60 -0.64
CA GLY A 43 -28.26 5.18 0.64
C GLY A 43 -27.20 6.07 1.31
N GLU A 44 -26.05 6.30 0.67
CA GLU A 44 -24.97 7.15 1.17
C GLU A 44 -24.51 8.19 0.14
N VAL A 45 -24.29 9.43 0.59
CA VAL A 45 -23.64 10.50 -0.17
C VAL A 45 -22.64 11.20 0.75
N ILE A 46 -21.49 11.60 0.23
CA ILE A 46 -20.45 12.28 0.99
C ILE A 46 -20.50 13.77 0.64
N VAL A 47 -20.49 14.63 1.65
CA VAL A 47 -20.74 16.06 1.49
C VAL A 47 -19.67 16.86 2.22
N LYS A 48 -19.09 17.85 1.53
CA LYS A 48 -18.24 18.87 2.15
C LYS A 48 -19.10 20.08 2.48
N PHE A 49 -19.34 20.34 3.76
CA PHE A 49 -20.05 21.55 4.21
C PHE A 49 -19.10 22.74 4.33
N THR A 50 -19.61 23.97 4.47
CA THR A 50 -18.76 25.11 4.90
C THR A 50 -18.24 24.89 6.32
N ALA A 51 -17.16 25.61 6.70
CA ALA A 51 -16.58 25.53 8.04
C ALA A 51 -17.62 25.81 9.13
N GLU A 52 -18.47 26.81 8.92
CA GLU A 52 -19.48 27.22 9.89
C GLU A 52 -20.52 26.12 10.13
N VAL A 53 -20.96 25.44 9.06
CA VAL A 53 -21.94 24.34 9.18
C VAL A 53 -21.31 23.11 9.80
N ALA A 54 -20.08 22.77 9.42
CA ALA A 54 -19.34 21.67 10.04
C ALA A 54 -19.17 21.88 11.56
N ASP A 55 -18.91 23.12 12.00
CA ASP A 55 -18.81 23.47 13.42
C ASP A 55 -20.14 23.34 14.17
N MET A 56 -21.24 23.72 13.53
CA MET A 56 -22.58 23.55 14.10
C MET A 56 -22.94 22.07 14.27
N ILE A 57 -22.66 21.25 13.26
CA ILE A 57 -22.88 19.79 13.33
C ILE A 57 -22.09 19.19 14.49
N ALA A 58 -20.77 19.46 14.55
CA ALA A 58 -19.89 18.91 15.59
C ALA A 58 -20.31 19.33 17.01
N GLN A 59 -20.76 20.58 17.21
CA GLN A 59 -21.30 21.03 18.50
C GLN A 59 -22.60 20.31 18.87
N SER A 60 -23.44 20.01 17.88
CA SER A 60 -24.68 19.26 18.10
C SER A 60 -24.39 17.82 18.54
N GLU A 61 -23.38 17.17 17.93
CA GLU A 61 -22.97 15.81 18.28
C GLU A 61 -22.47 15.71 19.72
N ALA A 62 -21.58 16.64 20.10
CA ALA A 62 -21.02 16.71 21.44
C ALA A 62 -22.09 16.92 22.53
N THR A 63 -23.24 17.52 22.19
CA THR A 63 -24.31 17.83 23.15
C THR A 63 -25.48 16.84 23.12
N ARG A 64 -25.69 16.10 22.02
CA ARG A 64 -26.91 15.28 21.82
C ARG A 64 -26.65 13.84 21.35
N GLY A 65 -25.40 13.42 21.11
CA GLY A 65 -25.08 12.16 20.43
C GLY A 65 -25.20 12.29 18.90
N ALA A 66 -25.32 11.18 18.16
CA ALA A 66 -25.33 11.18 16.68
C ALA A 66 -26.17 12.31 16.06
N ALA A 67 -25.56 13.09 15.16
CA ALA A 67 -26.21 14.24 14.56
C ALA A 67 -27.31 13.80 13.57
N THR A 68 -28.55 14.11 13.91
CA THR A 68 -29.71 13.91 13.02
C THR A 68 -30.14 15.19 12.31
N ARG A 69 -29.42 16.30 12.55
CA ARG A 69 -29.67 17.63 12.00
C ARG A 69 -28.36 18.40 11.89
N SER A 70 -28.26 19.23 10.86
CA SER A 70 -27.15 20.17 10.66
C SER A 70 -27.27 21.44 11.51
N GLY A 71 -28.49 21.79 11.92
CA GLY A 71 -28.76 23.07 12.60
C GLY A 71 -28.92 24.26 11.63
N VAL A 72 -28.75 24.02 10.32
CA VAL A 72 -29.01 24.99 9.26
C VAL A 72 -30.32 24.64 8.58
N VAL A 73 -31.27 25.59 8.55
CA VAL A 73 -32.63 25.36 8.05
C VAL A 73 -32.65 24.80 6.63
N ALA A 74 -31.86 25.36 5.70
CA ALA A 74 -31.86 24.92 4.31
C ALA A 74 -31.34 23.48 4.13
N VAL A 75 -30.29 23.11 4.88
CA VAL A 75 -29.76 21.74 4.88
C VAL A 75 -30.74 20.79 5.56
N ASP A 76 -31.29 21.18 6.72
CA ASP A 76 -32.26 20.37 7.47
C ASP A 76 -33.56 20.13 6.68
N GLU A 77 -34.04 21.11 5.91
CA GLU A 77 -35.20 20.95 5.01
C GLU A 77 -34.93 19.92 3.91
N VAL A 78 -33.72 19.91 3.33
CA VAL A 78 -33.34 18.89 2.35
C VAL A 78 -33.21 17.53 3.02
N LEU A 79 -32.55 17.44 4.18
CA LEU A 79 -32.38 16.19 4.92
C LEU A 79 -33.73 15.59 5.36
N GLU A 80 -34.67 16.41 5.83
CA GLU A 80 -36.03 15.97 6.16
C GLU A 80 -36.78 15.50 4.91
N ALA A 81 -36.60 16.16 3.76
CA ALA A 81 -37.26 15.80 2.51
C ALA A 81 -36.73 14.50 1.87
N ILE A 82 -35.47 14.14 2.11
CA ILE A 82 -34.84 12.90 1.61
C ILE A 82 -34.89 11.74 2.62
N GLU A 83 -35.54 11.95 3.77
CA GLU A 83 -35.52 11.01 4.90
C GLU A 83 -34.07 10.64 5.31
N GLY A 84 -33.22 11.65 5.48
CA GLY A 84 -31.87 11.51 6.03
C GLY A 84 -31.93 11.35 7.55
N TYR A 85 -31.33 10.28 8.08
CA TYR A 85 -31.44 9.93 9.51
C TYR A 85 -30.11 9.96 10.27
N ASP A 86 -28.97 10.13 9.58
CA ASP A 86 -27.65 10.09 10.20
C ASP A 86 -26.63 10.93 9.41
N LEU A 87 -25.93 11.81 10.14
CA LEU A 87 -24.76 12.55 9.67
C LEU A 87 -23.55 12.05 10.46
N GLU A 88 -22.53 11.56 9.76
CA GLU A 88 -21.29 11.09 10.38
C GLU A 88 -20.10 11.85 9.80
N ARG A 89 -19.24 12.43 10.65
CA ARG A 89 -17.98 13.01 10.19
C ARG A 89 -17.11 11.93 9.53
N VAL A 90 -16.60 12.18 8.33
CA VAL A 90 -15.82 11.17 7.57
C VAL A 90 -14.56 10.75 8.34
N PHE A 91 -13.81 11.71 8.88
CA PHE A 91 -12.58 11.45 9.62
C PHE A 91 -12.83 11.63 11.12
N PRO A 92 -12.46 10.64 11.95
CA PRO A 92 -12.58 10.79 13.40
C PRO A 92 -11.73 11.96 13.92
N ILE A 93 -12.10 12.46 15.09
CA ILE A 93 -11.33 13.47 15.80
C ILE A 93 -10.16 12.78 16.49
N ASP A 94 -8.94 13.18 16.15
CA ASP A 94 -7.71 12.81 16.86
C ASP A 94 -7.08 14.10 17.38
N GLU A 95 -7.02 14.30 18.70
CA GLU A 95 -6.50 15.54 19.30
C GLU A 95 -5.05 15.83 18.88
N ARG A 96 -4.28 14.81 18.51
CA ARG A 96 -2.88 14.94 18.06
C ARG A 96 -2.79 15.61 16.68
N THR A 97 -3.80 15.43 15.83
CA THR A 97 -3.77 15.83 14.40
C THR A 97 -4.98 16.66 13.96
N GLU A 98 -5.91 16.99 14.87
CA GLU A 98 -7.13 17.73 14.55
C GLU A 98 -6.82 19.10 13.94
N GLU A 99 -5.84 19.84 14.46
CA GLU A 99 -5.44 21.14 13.89
C GLU A 99 -5.10 21.03 12.39
N ARG A 100 -4.25 20.07 12.01
CA ARG A 100 -3.91 19.79 10.60
C ARG A 100 -5.12 19.35 9.79
N THR A 101 -5.97 18.51 10.39
CA THR A 101 -7.25 18.07 9.78
C THR A 101 -8.16 19.27 9.50
N ARG A 102 -8.11 20.30 10.33
CA ARG A 102 -8.91 21.52 10.18
C ARG A 102 -8.37 22.46 9.12
N GLU A 103 -7.06 22.71 9.15
CA GLU A 103 -6.37 23.53 8.15
C GLU A 103 -6.60 23.04 6.72
N GLN A 104 -6.60 21.71 6.52
CA GLN A 104 -6.82 21.09 5.21
C GLN A 104 -8.30 20.91 4.86
N GLY A 105 -9.22 21.38 5.72
CA GLY A 105 -10.67 21.29 5.49
C GLY A 105 -11.22 19.87 5.53
N LEU A 106 -10.48 18.87 6.03
CA LEU A 106 -10.93 17.49 6.10
C LEU A 106 -12.07 17.30 7.12
N HIS A 107 -12.08 18.09 8.19
CA HIS A 107 -13.16 18.14 9.18
C HIS A 107 -14.55 18.53 8.62
N GLN A 108 -14.60 19.06 7.40
CA GLN A 108 -15.82 19.54 6.76
C GLN A 108 -16.59 18.44 6.01
N TRP A 109 -16.00 17.24 5.90
CA TRP A 109 -16.58 16.14 5.16
C TRP A 109 -17.43 15.24 6.05
N TYR A 110 -18.66 15.00 5.63
CA TYR A 110 -19.65 14.18 6.33
C TYR A 110 -20.30 13.18 5.39
N VAL A 111 -20.61 11.99 5.90
CA VAL A 111 -21.46 11.00 5.26
C VAL A 111 -22.90 11.30 5.63
N VAL A 112 -23.75 11.46 4.61
CA VAL A 112 -25.19 11.60 4.76
C VAL A 112 -25.83 10.25 4.42
N ARG A 113 -26.50 9.63 5.39
CA ARG A 113 -27.23 8.37 5.19
C ARG A 113 -28.73 8.60 5.11
N PHE A 114 -29.37 8.02 4.11
CA PHE A 114 -30.79 8.22 3.80
C PHE A 114 -31.48 6.91 3.40
N GLY A 115 -32.80 6.89 3.54
CA GLY A 115 -33.63 5.74 3.20
C GLY A 115 -33.77 5.51 1.69
N ALA A 116 -34.33 4.37 1.30
CA ALA A 116 -34.54 3.96 -0.10
C ALA A 116 -35.55 4.83 -0.90
N ALA A 117 -36.04 5.93 -0.34
CA ALA A 117 -37.01 6.82 -0.96
C ALA A 117 -36.39 7.71 -2.06
N CYS A 118 -35.07 7.93 -2.03
CA CYS A 118 -34.32 8.73 -2.99
C CYS A 118 -33.08 7.97 -3.47
N THR A 119 -32.60 8.24 -4.68
CA THR A 119 -31.30 7.74 -5.15
C THR A 119 -30.15 8.64 -4.69
N ALA A 120 -28.92 8.12 -4.67
CA ALA A 120 -27.75 8.90 -4.31
C ALA A 120 -27.56 10.13 -5.21
N GLU A 121 -27.85 10.02 -6.51
CA GLU A 121 -27.76 11.15 -7.44
C GLU A 121 -28.78 12.23 -7.13
N GLN A 122 -30.02 11.85 -6.79
CA GLN A 122 -31.06 12.81 -6.43
C GLN A 122 -30.70 13.57 -5.15
N VAL A 123 -30.12 12.87 -4.17
CA VAL A 123 -29.63 13.49 -2.94
C VAL A 123 -28.46 14.41 -3.24
N ALA A 124 -27.50 13.95 -4.05
CA ALA A 124 -26.35 14.73 -4.46
C ALA A 124 -26.74 16.02 -5.18
N GLU A 125 -27.66 15.95 -6.15
CA GLU A 125 -28.17 17.12 -6.89
C GLU A 125 -28.84 18.14 -5.96
N ARG A 126 -29.66 17.68 -5.01
CA ARG A 126 -30.34 18.56 -4.05
C ARG A 126 -29.37 19.26 -3.11
N LEU A 127 -28.38 18.53 -2.60
CA LEU A 127 -27.37 19.07 -1.68
C LEU A 127 -26.39 19.99 -2.39
N ALA A 128 -25.95 19.66 -3.60
CA ALA A 128 -25.04 20.49 -4.41
C ALA A 128 -25.63 21.88 -4.76
N GLY A 129 -26.96 22.03 -4.72
CA GLY A 129 -27.64 23.32 -4.93
C GLY A 129 -27.62 24.27 -3.72
N LEU A 130 -27.15 23.82 -2.55
CA LEU A 130 -27.13 24.61 -1.33
C LEU A 130 -25.87 25.47 -1.24
N GLY A 131 -25.99 26.71 -0.77
CA GLY A 131 -24.83 27.61 -0.58
C GLY A 131 -23.89 27.16 0.55
N GLU A 132 -24.39 26.29 1.42
CA GLU A 132 -23.69 25.70 2.56
C GLU A 132 -22.91 24.42 2.20
N VAL A 133 -23.02 23.95 0.96
CA VAL A 133 -22.32 22.77 0.45
C VAL A 133 -21.22 23.22 -0.52
N GLN A 134 -19.99 22.84 -0.22
CA GLN A 134 -18.81 23.14 -1.04
C GLN A 134 -18.56 22.09 -2.11
N ALA A 135 -18.86 20.82 -1.81
CA ALA A 135 -18.68 19.70 -2.73
C ALA A 135 -19.58 18.53 -2.33
N VAL A 136 -19.91 17.70 -3.31
CA VAL A 136 -20.58 16.42 -3.11
C VAL A 136 -19.77 15.34 -3.81
N ASP A 137 -19.63 14.20 -3.15
CA ASP A 137 -18.91 13.02 -3.64
C ASP A 137 -19.75 11.75 -3.39
N PHE A 138 -19.45 10.69 -4.12
CA PHE A 138 -20.11 9.40 -3.98
C PHE A 138 -19.22 8.42 -3.22
N ASN A 139 -19.81 7.60 -2.36
CA ASN A 139 -19.09 6.48 -1.75
C ASN A 139 -18.89 5.37 -2.79
N ARG A 140 -17.97 5.60 -3.74
CA ARG A 140 -17.73 4.70 -4.88
C ARG A 140 -17.29 3.33 -4.43
N SER A 141 -17.80 2.31 -5.10
CA SER A 141 -17.34 0.94 -4.93
C SER A 141 -15.96 0.79 -5.57
N ILE A 142 -14.97 0.36 -4.79
CA ILE A 142 -13.60 0.14 -5.26
C ILE A 142 -13.36 -1.36 -5.35
N LYS A 143 -12.90 -1.81 -6.52
CA LYS A 143 -12.57 -3.22 -6.77
C LYS A 143 -11.06 -3.38 -6.86
N ARG A 144 -10.61 -4.61 -6.63
CA ARG A 144 -9.23 -5.01 -6.92
C ARG A 144 -9.00 -4.91 -8.42
N ALA A 145 -7.81 -4.47 -8.82
CA ALA A 145 -7.45 -4.30 -10.22
C ALA A 145 -7.42 -5.64 -10.99
N TYR A 146 -7.32 -6.79 -10.31
CA TYR A 146 -7.38 -8.11 -10.96
C TYR A 146 -7.60 -9.27 -9.98
N ARG A 147 -7.91 -10.47 -10.51
CA ARG A 147 -8.06 -11.73 -9.77
C ARG A 147 -6.81 -12.61 -9.96
N THR A 148 -5.69 -12.29 -9.31
CA THR A 148 -4.53 -13.19 -9.28
C THR A 148 -4.72 -14.22 -8.18
N LYS A 149 -4.92 -15.48 -8.59
CA LYS A 149 -4.79 -16.60 -7.66
C LYS A 149 -3.29 -16.86 -7.51
N ALA A 150 -2.79 -16.77 -6.29
CA ALA A 150 -1.40 -17.11 -6.01
C ALA A 150 -1.08 -18.54 -6.48
N THR A 151 0.12 -18.75 -6.99
CA THR A 151 0.67 -20.10 -7.20
C THR A 151 1.51 -20.47 -5.97
N PRO A 152 1.05 -21.38 -5.11
CA PRO A 152 1.76 -21.72 -3.88
C PRO A 152 3.10 -22.41 -4.16
N LEU A 153 4.17 -21.97 -3.48
CA LEU A 153 5.42 -22.73 -3.44
C LEU A 153 5.21 -24.00 -2.60
N SER A 154 5.65 -25.15 -3.11
CA SER A 154 5.54 -26.40 -2.34
C SER A 154 6.53 -26.46 -1.16
N VAL A 155 6.12 -27.12 -0.06
CA VAL A 155 6.96 -27.32 1.13
C VAL A 155 8.26 -28.09 0.80
N SER A 156 8.21 -29.03 -0.16
CA SER A 156 9.40 -29.75 -0.62
C SER A 156 10.41 -28.85 -1.31
N ARG A 157 9.95 -27.86 -2.08
CA ARG A 157 10.83 -26.90 -2.76
C ARG A 157 11.46 -25.93 -1.76
N LEU A 158 10.71 -25.47 -0.77
CA LEU A 158 11.26 -24.68 0.35
C LEU A 158 12.35 -25.46 1.09
N ALA A 159 12.09 -26.72 1.49
CA ALA A 159 13.07 -27.54 2.19
C ALA A 159 14.34 -27.83 1.36
N ALA A 160 14.19 -27.97 0.03
CA ALA A 160 15.31 -28.13 -0.88
C ALA A 160 16.19 -26.86 -0.92
N ALA A 161 15.56 -25.68 -1.01
CA ALA A 161 16.24 -24.39 -0.99
C ALA A 161 17.01 -24.18 0.34
N GLU A 162 16.37 -24.42 1.49
CA GLU A 162 17.00 -24.35 2.83
C GLU A 162 18.24 -25.25 2.97
N SER A 163 18.23 -26.39 2.29
CA SER A 163 19.36 -27.33 2.27
C SER A 163 20.52 -26.83 1.40
N ALA A 164 20.22 -26.15 0.29
CA ALA A 164 21.19 -25.64 -0.67
C ALA A 164 21.92 -24.37 -0.18
N THR A 165 21.24 -23.48 0.53
CA THR A 165 21.79 -22.19 1.01
C THR A 165 22.99 -22.34 1.95
N ARG A 166 23.14 -23.51 2.60
CA ARG A 166 24.33 -23.84 3.40
C ARG A 166 25.62 -23.96 2.57
N ALA A 167 25.51 -23.92 1.23
CA ALA A 167 26.62 -24.09 0.29
C ALA A 167 26.87 -22.87 -0.63
N THR A 168 26.06 -21.81 -0.57
CA THR A 168 26.15 -20.62 -1.43
C THR A 168 26.54 -19.36 -0.66
N ALA A 169 27.14 -18.38 -1.34
CA ALA A 169 27.53 -17.09 -0.79
C ALA A 169 26.71 -15.97 -1.43
N GLU A 170 25.39 -15.99 -1.22
CA GLU A 170 24.51 -14.87 -1.61
C GLU A 170 24.70 -13.65 -0.70
N ALA A 171 24.20 -12.49 -1.14
CA ALA A 171 24.29 -11.24 -0.36
C ALA A 171 23.52 -11.31 0.97
N MET A 172 22.42 -12.06 0.98
CA MET A 172 21.66 -12.39 2.19
C MET A 172 21.59 -13.90 2.37
N ASN A 173 21.40 -14.37 3.61
CA ASN A 173 21.38 -15.80 3.94
C ASN A 173 20.01 -16.49 3.75
N ASP A 174 19.03 -15.79 3.17
CA ASP A 174 17.65 -16.26 3.08
C ASP A 174 17.51 -17.36 2.00
N PRO A 175 16.89 -18.51 2.33
CA PRO A 175 16.87 -19.69 1.46
C PRO A 175 16.39 -19.49 0.02
N LEU A 176 15.38 -18.64 -0.17
CA LEU A 176 14.70 -18.45 -1.44
C LEU A 176 15.22 -17.27 -2.26
N LEU A 177 16.24 -16.53 -1.79
CA LEU A 177 16.79 -15.37 -2.53
C LEU A 177 17.24 -15.75 -3.95
N ALA A 178 17.83 -16.93 -4.12
CA ALA A 178 18.25 -17.42 -5.44
C ALA A 178 17.09 -17.58 -6.44
N ALA A 179 15.84 -17.72 -5.96
CA ALA A 179 14.64 -17.78 -6.79
C ALA A 179 13.99 -16.40 -7.02
N GLN A 180 14.47 -15.35 -6.36
CA GLN A 180 13.94 -13.98 -6.46
C GLN A 180 14.67 -13.16 -7.53
N TRP A 181 14.48 -13.55 -8.80
CA TRP A 181 15.05 -12.81 -9.94
C TRP A 181 14.76 -11.31 -9.89
N HIS A 182 13.60 -10.93 -9.35
CA HIS A 182 13.14 -9.55 -9.27
C HIS A 182 13.98 -8.67 -8.34
N LEU A 183 14.70 -9.26 -7.37
CA LEU A 183 15.71 -8.59 -6.55
C LEU A 183 17.10 -8.73 -7.16
N VAL A 184 17.40 -9.92 -7.68
CA VAL A 184 18.73 -10.34 -8.12
C VAL A 184 18.63 -11.28 -9.33
N ASN A 185 18.86 -10.73 -10.52
CA ASN A 185 18.80 -11.42 -11.80
C ASN A 185 20.21 -11.65 -12.37
N ARG A 186 20.68 -12.89 -12.32
CA ARG A 186 21.99 -13.27 -12.84
C ARG A 186 22.00 -13.48 -14.36
N GLY A 187 20.84 -13.49 -15.01
CA GLY A 187 20.72 -13.77 -16.45
C GLY A 187 20.97 -15.24 -16.79
N ASP A 188 20.65 -16.16 -15.88
CA ASP A 188 20.80 -17.62 -16.03
C ASP A 188 19.53 -18.40 -15.66
N GLN A 189 18.43 -17.69 -15.43
CA GLN A 189 17.14 -18.29 -15.11
C GLN A 189 16.29 -18.50 -16.36
N PHE A 190 15.28 -19.38 -16.24
CA PHE A 190 14.32 -19.67 -17.30
C PHE A 190 14.99 -20.22 -18.57
N CYS A 191 15.85 -21.23 -18.38
CA CYS A 191 16.59 -21.93 -19.44
C CYS A 191 15.78 -23.11 -20.00
N GLU A 192 15.38 -23.07 -21.28
CA GLU A 192 14.84 -24.24 -21.99
C GLU A 192 15.46 -24.37 -23.38
N GLY A 193 15.89 -25.57 -23.76
CA GLY A 193 16.48 -25.84 -25.09
C GLY A 193 17.76 -25.06 -25.40
N GLY A 194 18.39 -24.45 -24.38
CA GLY A 194 19.55 -23.57 -24.52
C GLY A 194 19.22 -22.08 -24.73
N LEU A 195 17.95 -21.67 -24.69
CA LEU A 195 17.55 -20.26 -24.66
C LEU A 195 17.26 -19.81 -23.22
N ILE A 196 17.97 -18.76 -22.81
CA ILE A 196 17.78 -18.03 -21.55
C ILE A 196 16.84 -16.86 -21.86
N LYS A 197 15.71 -16.75 -21.13
CA LYS A 197 14.78 -15.61 -21.25
C LYS A 197 14.78 -14.68 -20.02
N SER A 198 15.80 -14.77 -19.18
CA SER A 198 16.15 -13.72 -18.22
C SER A 198 17.33 -12.89 -18.73
N VAL A 199 17.30 -11.57 -18.55
CA VAL A 199 18.44 -10.69 -18.82
C VAL A 199 19.08 -10.29 -17.50
N ARG A 200 20.40 -10.41 -17.41
CA ARG A 200 21.16 -10.01 -16.23
C ARG A 200 20.85 -8.56 -15.88
N ASP A 201 20.76 -8.27 -14.58
CA ASP A 201 20.47 -6.94 -14.06
C ASP A 201 19.03 -6.43 -14.39
N ALA A 202 18.17 -7.27 -14.99
CA ALA A 202 16.73 -7.01 -15.14
C ALA A 202 15.98 -7.27 -13.82
N ASP A 203 16.35 -6.48 -12.81
CA ASP A 203 15.86 -6.51 -11.43
C ASP A 203 15.90 -5.08 -10.84
N VAL A 204 15.64 -4.93 -9.54
CA VAL A 204 15.67 -3.61 -8.87
C VAL A 204 17.04 -3.20 -8.32
N GLN A 205 18.10 -3.95 -8.63
CA GLN A 205 19.49 -3.66 -8.26
C GLN A 205 19.72 -3.63 -6.74
N CYS A 206 19.07 -4.55 -6.02
CA CYS A 206 19.14 -4.64 -4.56
C CYS A 206 20.55 -4.95 -4.03
N GLU A 207 21.34 -5.77 -4.72
CA GLU A 207 22.66 -6.18 -4.23
C GLU A 207 23.64 -5.01 -4.09
N GLY A 208 23.60 -4.04 -5.00
CA GLY A 208 24.36 -2.80 -4.87
C GLY A 208 23.82 -1.92 -3.75
N ALA A 209 22.49 -1.77 -3.69
CA ALA A 209 21.82 -0.94 -2.69
C ALA A 209 22.07 -1.43 -1.25
N TRP A 210 22.05 -2.75 -1.02
CA TRP A 210 22.28 -3.36 0.30
C TRP A 210 23.69 -3.13 0.86
N GLN A 211 24.66 -2.76 0.02
CA GLN A 211 25.98 -2.33 0.48
C GLN A 211 25.94 -0.94 1.14
N ARG A 212 24.87 -0.17 0.93
CA ARG A 212 24.68 1.20 1.43
C ARG A 212 23.70 1.27 2.59
N SER A 213 22.51 0.68 2.41
CA SER A 213 21.48 0.55 3.45
C SER A 213 20.67 -0.72 3.19
N THR A 214 20.11 -1.30 4.24
CA THR A 214 19.18 -2.45 4.14
C THR A 214 17.79 -2.12 4.67
N GLY A 215 17.58 -0.90 5.17
CA GLY A 215 16.33 -0.43 5.76
C GLY A 215 16.56 0.28 7.10
N ASN A 216 15.50 0.90 7.62
CA ASN A 216 15.49 1.56 8.93
C ASN A 216 14.10 1.42 9.57
N GLU A 217 14.05 0.93 10.81
CA GLU A 217 12.80 0.72 11.56
C GLU A 217 11.96 1.97 11.83
N GLN A 218 12.52 3.17 11.63
CA GLN A 218 11.79 4.43 11.76
C GLN A 218 11.01 4.79 10.50
N VAL A 219 11.27 4.12 9.38
CA VAL A 219 10.53 4.31 8.13
C VAL A 219 9.36 3.34 8.13
N ILE A 220 8.16 3.88 7.96
CA ILE A 220 6.92 3.12 7.94
C ILE A 220 6.30 3.20 6.54
N VAL A 221 5.96 2.05 5.98
CA VAL A 221 5.21 1.90 4.73
C VAL A 221 3.80 1.42 5.08
N ALA A 222 2.78 2.18 4.68
CA ALA A 222 1.40 1.75 4.80
C ALA A 222 1.00 0.95 3.56
N VAL A 223 0.62 -0.31 3.78
CA VAL A 223 0.11 -1.20 2.73
C VAL A 223 -1.41 -1.12 2.72
N LEU A 224 -1.96 -0.46 1.71
CA LEU A 224 -3.41 -0.28 1.54
C LEU A 224 -3.95 -1.39 0.64
N ASP A 225 -4.32 -2.53 1.25
CA ASP A 225 -4.56 -3.77 0.50
C ASP A 225 -5.55 -4.73 1.22
N GLU A 226 -5.55 -6.01 0.86
CA GLU A 226 -6.01 -7.12 1.71
C GLU A 226 -5.22 -7.20 3.03
N GLY A 227 -5.70 -8.04 3.95
CA GLY A 227 -5.01 -8.28 5.22
C GLY A 227 -3.61 -8.87 5.03
N VAL A 228 -2.67 -8.38 5.83
CA VAL A 228 -1.32 -8.95 5.96
C VAL A 228 -1.32 -9.99 7.08
N PHE A 229 -0.68 -11.14 6.84
CA PHE A 229 -0.46 -12.14 7.88
C PHE A 229 0.66 -11.68 8.82
N VAL A 230 0.28 -10.91 9.84
CA VAL A 230 1.20 -10.24 10.77
C VAL A 230 2.11 -11.17 11.57
N ASP A 231 1.70 -12.43 11.76
CA ASP A 231 2.50 -13.45 12.47
C ASP A 231 3.37 -14.31 11.53
N HIS A 232 3.41 -13.99 10.23
CA HIS A 232 4.28 -14.71 9.28
C HIS A 232 5.73 -14.66 9.79
N PRO A 233 6.47 -15.80 9.85
CA PRO A 233 7.81 -15.84 10.43
C PRO A 233 8.79 -14.83 9.84
N ASP A 234 8.59 -14.55 8.54
CA ASP A 234 9.40 -13.66 7.73
C ASP A 234 8.91 -12.20 7.69
N LEU A 235 7.76 -11.88 8.30
CA LEU A 235 7.23 -10.50 8.33
C LEU A 235 7.17 -9.94 9.75
N LYS A 236 6.89 -10.77 10.75
CA LYS A 236 6.51 -10.34 12.11
C LYS A 236 7.44 -9.31 12.76
N ALA A 237 8.75 -9.36 12.48
CA ALA A 237 9.71 -8.43 13.08
C ALA A 237 9.68 -7.04 12.41
N ASN A 238 9.15 -6.96 11.19
CA ASN A 238 8.99 -5.75 10.39
C ASN A 238 7.52 -5.31 10.31
N ILE A 239 6.60 -5.90 11.06
CA ILE A 239 5.25 -5.35 11.21
C ILE A 239 5.30 -4.15 12.16
N TRP A 240 4.65 -3.05 11.77
CA TRP A 240 4.51 -1.87 12.60
C TRP A 240 3.67 -2.16 13.85
N VAL A 241 3.96 -1.46 14.93
CA VAL A 241 3.33 -1.65 16.22
C VAL A 241 2.90 -0.30 16.78
N ASN A 242 1.60 -0.09 16.97
CA ASN A 242 1.07 0.99 17.79
C ASN A 242 1.26 0.62 19.27
N GLU A 243 2.28 1.19 19.92
CA GLU A 243 2.63 0.85 21.31
C GLU A 243 1.59 1.32 22.33
N ASP A 244 0.79 2.33 21.98
CA ASP A 244 -0.27 2.87 22.84
C ASP A 244 -1.53 2.00 22.83
N GLU A 245 -1.58 1.00 21.94
CA GLU A 245 -2.74 0.14 21.75
C GLU A 245 -2.54 -1.29 22.24
N VAL A 246 -3.65 -1.94 22.58
CA VAL A 246 -3.66 -3.33 23.04
C VAL A 246 -4.27 -4.23 21.97
N TRP A 247 -3.54 -5.28 21.58
CA TRP A 247 -3.99 -6.23 20.57
C TRP A 247 -5.38 -6.81 20.87
N ARG A 248 -6.30 -6.69 19.89
CA ARG A 248 -7.71 -7.14 19.97
C ARG A 248 -8.55 -6.43 21.03
N SER A 249 -8.09 -5.31 21.55
CA SER A 249 -8.93 -4.44 22.38
C SER A 249 -10.08 -3.87 21.55
N ARG A 250 -11.17 -3.50 22.25
CA ARG A 250 -12.26 -2.70 21.69
C ARG A 250 -12.22 -1.26 22.18
N ASP A 251 -11.27 -0.95 23.05
CA ASP A 251 -11.01 0.38 23.55
C ASP A 251 -10.00 1.06 22.63
N ASP A 252 -10.25 2.34 22.34
CA ASP A 252 -9.35 3.26 21.66
C ASP A 252 -8.52 3.97 22.74
N ASN A 253 -7.29 3.48 22.94
CA ASN A 253 -6.42 3.88 24.04
C ASN A 253 -5.60 5.13 23.70
N ASP A 254 -5.28 5.34 22.42
CA ASP A 254 -4.55 6.52 21.96
C ASP A 254 -5.48 7.66 21.52
N GLY A 255 -6.79 7.40 21.42
CA GLY A 255 -7.82 8.38 21.11
C GLY A 255 -7.81 8.82 19.65
N ASN A 256 -7.29 7.99 18.74
CA ASN A 256 -7.16 8.30 17.32
C ASN A 256 -8.43 8.00 16.50
N GLY A 257 -9.44 7.38 17.14
CA GLY A 257 -10.71 6.97 16.53
C GLY A 257 -10.76 5.51 16.05
N TYR A 258 -9.70 4.72 16.24
CA TYR A 258 -9.52 3.39 15.66
C TYR A 258 -9.18 2.32 16.69
N ALA A 259 -10.12 2.01 17.59
CA ALA A 259 -9.91 1.03 18.66
C ALA A 259 -9.15 -0.26 18.29
N GLY A 260 -8.06 -0.52 19.02
CA GLY A 260 -7.28 -1.76 18.95
C GLY A 260 -6.38 -1.91 17.74
N ASP A 261 -6.03 -0.82 17.04
CA ASP A 261 -5.22 -0.76 15.81
C ASP A 261 -3.72 -1.05 16.02
N ARG A 262 -3.40 -2.10 16.79
CA ARG A 262 -2.02 -2.48 17.17
C ARG A 262 -1.05 -2.63 15.99
N HIS A 263 -1.54 -3.06 14.82
CA HIS A 263 -0.71 -3.31 13.62
C HIS A 263 -1.20 -2.54 12.40
N GLY A 264 -2.05 -1.54 12.62
CA GLY A 264 -2.93 -0.97 11.61
C GLY A 264 -4.38 -1.39 11.82
N TYR A 265 -5.22 -1.12 10.84
CA TYR A 265 -6.68 -1.21 10.99
C TYR A 265 -7.36 -1.85 9.78
N ASN A 266 -8.45 -2.57 10.05
CA ASN A 266 -9.32 -3.13 9.03
C ASN A 266 -10.50 -2.18 8.78
N PHE A 267 -10.39 -1.39 7.72
CA PHE A 267 -11.37 -0.37 7.32
C PHE A 267 -12.62 -0.97 6.69
N VAL A 268 -12.57 -2.22 6.24
CA VAL A 268 -13.75 -2.94 5.73
C VAL A 268 -14.68 -3.36 6.87
N LYS A 269 -14.09 -3.82 7.98
CA LYS A 269 -14.82 -4.36 9.14
C LYS A 269 -14.88 -3.40 10.32
N SER A 270 -14.29 -2.20 10.20
CA SER A 270 -14.13 -1.22 11.27
C SER A 270 -13.58 -1.85 12.56
N SER A 271 -12.39 -2.45 12.47
CA SER A 271 -11.79 -3.23 13.55
C SER A 271 -10.27 -3.19 13.52
N GLY A 272 -9.62 -3.11 14.68
CA GLY A 272 -8.17 -3.32 14.82
C GLY A 272 -7.71 -4.76 14.53
N VAL A 273 -8.63 -5.71 14.33
CA VAL A 273 -8.32 -7.09 13.94
C VAL A 273 -8.17 -7.21 12.42
N ILE A 274 -6.93 -7.39 11.98
CA ILE A 274 -6.61 -7.71 10.58
C ILE A 274 -7.10 -9.12 10.23
N SER A 275 -7.87 -9.24 9.16
CA SER A 275 -8.37 -10.53 8.65
C SER A 275 -7.64 -10.91 7.37
N TRP A 276 -6.75 -11.89 7.48
CA TRP A 276 -5.91 -12.41 6.40
C TRP A 276 -6.23 -13.88 6.03
N ASN A 277 -7.12 -14.51 6.80
CA ASN A 277 -7.42 -15.94 6.73
C ASN A 277 -8.83 -16.25 6.20
N ASP A 278 -9.49 -15.30 5.53
CA ASP A 278 -10.75 -15.62 4.84
C ASP A 278 -10.44 -16.61 3.72
N VAL A 279 -11.33 -17.57 3.49
CA VAL A 279 -11.16 -18.57 2.43
C VAL A 279 -11.15 -17.96 1.03
N ASN A 280 -11.64 -16.72 0.91
CA ASN A 280 -11.69 -15.95 -0.32
C ASN A 280 -10.62 -14.84 -0.38
N ASP A 281 -9.79 -14.71 0.66
CA ASP A 281 -8.60 -13.87 0.58
C ASP A 281 -7.58 -14.55 -0.36
N SER A 282 -6.93 -13.74 -1.19
CA SER A 282 -5.93 -14.24 -2.12
C SER A 282 -4.53 -14.28 -1.50
N GLY A 283 -4.34 -13.62 -0.36
CA GLY A 283 -3.04 -13.42 0.28
C GLY A 283 -2.25 -12.25 -0.30
N HIS A 284 -2.88 -11.43 -1.16
CA HIS A 284 -2.24 -10.35 -1.91
C HIS A 284 -1.52 -9.33 -1.01
N GLY A 285 -2.15 -8.85 0.06
CA GLY A 285 -1.51 -7.91 0.99
C GLY A 285 -0.25 -8.47 1.65
N SER A 286 -0.24 -9.76 1.97
CA SER A 286 0.96 -10.43 2.51
C SER A 286 2.06 -10.58 1.45
N HIS A 287 1.69 -10.82 0.19
CA HIS A 287 2.65 -10.91 -0.92
C HIS A 287 3.32 -9.57 -1.17
N VAL A 288 2.52 -8.50 -1.23
CA VAL A 288 2.96 -7.11 -1.31
C VAL A 288 3.90 -6.75 -0.17
N ALA A 289 3.52 -7.03 1.08
CA ALA A 289 4.34 -6.75 2.25
C ALA A 289 5.71 -7.46 2.23
N GLY A 290 5.75 -8.71 1.74
CA GLY A 290 6.98 -9.48 1.64
C GLY A 290 7.99 -8.92 0.64
N VAL A 291 7.53 -8.38 -0.49
CA VAL A 291 8.43 -7.72 -1.47
C VAL A 291 9.08 -6.48 -0.86
N ILE A 292 8.32 -5.73 -0.06
CA ILE A 292 8.79 -4.49 0.57
C ILE A 292 9.76 -4.78 1.72
N SER A 293 9.36 -5.62 2.68
CA SER A 293 10.08 -5.76 3.96
C SER A 293 9.95 -7.13 4.65
N ALA A 294 9.97 -8.25 3.91
CA ALA A 294 10.34 -9.53 4.54
C ALA A 294 11.73 -9.42 5.20
N VAL A 295 11.93 -10.05 6.35
CA VAL A 295 13.10 -9.84 7.18
C VAL A 295 14.31 -10.50 6.54
N ASN A 296 15.21 -9.70 5.97
CA ASN A 296 16.45 -10.21 5.39
C ASN A 296 17.35 -10.82 6.46
N ASN A 297 18.22 -11.73 6.03
CA ASN A 297 19.28 -12.33 6.84
C ASN A 297 18.81 -13.10 8.08
N ASN A 298 17.54 -13.50 8.13
CA ASN A 298 16.99 -14.27 9.25
C ASN A 298 17.14 -15.79 9.05
N GLY A 299 17.60 -16.22 7.86
CA GLY A 299 17.79 -17.62 7.49
C GLY A 299 16.48 -18.35 7.20
N VAL A 300 15.40 -17.63 6.90
CA VAL A 300 14.05 -18.14 6.67
C VAL A 300 13.54 -17.55 5.36
N GLY A 301 12.92 -18.37 4.52
CA GLY A 301 12.14 -17.85 3.40
C GLY A 301 12.89 -16.97 2.41
N ILE A 302 12.37 -15.77 2.19
CA ILE A 302 12.77 -14.83 1.14
C ILE A 302 13.54 -13.64 1.71
N SER A 303 14.26 -12.92 0.84
CA SER A 303 14.70 -11.55 1.13
C SER A 303 13.70 -10.53 0.55
N SER A 304 13.88 -9.26 0.89
CA SER A 304 13.09 -8.12 0.43
C SER A 304 13.97 -6.88 0.28
N ILE A 305 13.39 -5.84 -0.31
CA ILE A 305 14.13 -4.64 -0.69
C ILE A 305 14.63 -3.87 0.54
N ALA A 306 13.78 -3.72 1.56
CA ALA A 306 14.05 -2.91 2.75
C ALA A 306 13.82 -3.70 4.07
N GLY A 307 14.18 -4.98 4.05
CA GLY A 307 13.98 -5.94 5.14
C GLY A 307 14.90 -5.80 6.37
N GLY A 308 15.91 -4.93 6.29
CA GLY A 308 16.94 -4.75 7.32
C GLY A 308 18.12 -5.71 7.16
N SER A 309 18.95 -5.79 8.19
CA SER A 309 20.14 -6.65 8.25
C SER A 309 19.90 -7.97 9.00
N GLY A 310 18.68 -8.19 9.48
CA GLY A 310 18.31 -9.28 10.40
C GLY A 310 18.42 -8.90 11.89
N ALA A 311 18.78 -7.64 12.19
CA ALA A 311 18.91 -7.12 13.56
C ALA A 311 17.64 -6.42 14.09
N GLY A 312 16.53 -6.49 13.36
CA GLY A 312 15.27 -5.79 13.67
C GLY A 312 15.18 -4.36 13.13
N ASP A 313 16.15 -3.97 12.30
CA ASP A 313 16.36 -2.65 11.70
C ASP A 313 15.66 -2.45 10.34
N GLY A 314 14.82 -3.40 9.89
CA GLY A 314 14.04 -3.28 8.66
C GLY A 314 12.91 -2.26 8.76
N VAL A 315 12.49 -1.76 7.60
CA VAL A 315 11.32 -0.88 7.42
C VAL A 315 10.08 -1.52 8.04
N LYS A 316 9.17 -0.72 8.61
CA LYS A 316 7.96 -1.24 9.25
C LYS A 316 6.75 -1.18 8.32
N ILE A 317 5.96 -2.25 8.28
CA ILE A 317 4.72 -2.37 7.51
C ILE A 317 3.53 -2.06 8.40
N MET A 318 2.82 -0.98 8.11
CA MET A 318 1.52 -0.65 8.70
C MET A 318 0.41 -1.23 7.82
N VAL A 319 -0.48 -2.03 8.41
CA VAL A 319 -1.53 -2.73 7.65
C VAL A 319 -2.79 -1.86 7.57
N CYS A 320 -3.07 -1.31 6.40
CA CYS A 320 -4.31 -0.58 6.14
C CYS A 320 -5.24 -1.46 5.31
N GLN A 321 -5.98 -2.35 5.96
CA GLN A 321 -6.80 -3.33 5.24
C GLN A 321 -8.07 -2.67 4.69
N ILE A 322 -8.13 -2.52 3.37
CA ILE A 322 -9.26 -1.95 2.61
C ILE A 322 -10.01 -3.02 1.78
N PHE A 323 -9.49 -4.24 1.68
CA PHE A 323 -10.18 -5.38 1.06
C PHE A 323 -10.28 -6.59 2.01
N SER A 324 -11.39 -7.34 1.96
CA SER A 324 -11.53 -8.59 2.75
C SER A 324 -12.48 -9.60 2.10
N GLY A 325 -11.97 -10.78 1.79
CA GLY A 325 -12.70 -11.85 1.09
C GLY A 325 -13.23 -11.36 -0.26
N TYR A 326 -14.51 -11.62 -0.54
CA TYR A 326 -15.22 -11.05 -1.70
C TYR A 326 -15.72 -9.60 -1.49
N THR A 327 -15.54 -9.05 -0.29
CA THR A 327 -16.00 -7.70 0.01
C THR A 327 -15.10 -6.71 -0.72
N GLY A 328 -15.70 -5.96 -1.65
CA GLY A 328 -15.04 -4.80 -2.26
C GLY A 328 -14.73 -3.73 -1.22
N SER A 329 -13.87 -2.78 -1.60
CA SER A 329 -13.63 -1.57 -0.82
C SER A 329 -14.63 -0.50 -1.23
N ASN A 330 -14.59 0.64 -0.54
CA ASN A 330 -15.30 1.85 -0.95
C ASN A 330 -14.45 3.10 -0.68
N ALA A 331 -14.88 4.24 -1.21
CA ALA A 331 -14.16 5.49 -1.07
C ALA A 331 -13.91 5.85 0.40
N LEU A 332 -14.89 5.64 1.30
CA LEU A 332 -14.72 5.94 2.73
C LEU A 332 -13.61 5.12 3.39
N ALA A 333 -13.54 3.81 3.12
CA ALA A 333 -12.49 2.95 3.65
C ALA A 333 -11.10 3.41 3.18
N VAL A 334 -10.97 3.77 1.91
CA VAL A 334 -9.71 4.24 1.31
C VAL A 334 -9.26 5.56 1.90
N VAL A 335 -10.13 6.58 1.93
CA VAL A 335 -9.72 7.92 2.39
C VAL A 335 -9.39 7.93 3.89
N ARG A 336 -10.13 7.16 4.70
CA ARG A 336 -9.83 6.96 6.12
C ARG A 336 -8.47 6.28 6.31
N ALA A 337 -8.18 5.24 5.53
CA ALA A 337 -6.89 4.55 5.55
C ALA A 337 -5.72 5.48 5.18
N ILE A 338 -5.89 6.31 4.16
CA ILE A 338 -4.87 7.28 3.73
C ILE A 338 -4.56 8.29 4.83
N LYS A 339 -5.59 8.88 5.46
CA LYS A 339 -5.39 9.81 6.57
C LYS A 339 -4.79 9.12 7.79
N TYR A 340 -5.30 7.95 8.15
CA TYR A 340 -4.78 7.13 9.25
C TYR A 340 -3.28 6.83 9.08
N ALA A 341 -2.86 6.48 7.86
CA ALA A 341 -1.46 6.22 7.54
C ALA A 341 -0.58 7.45 7.78
N ALA A 342 -0.99 8.63 7.30
CA ALA A 342 -0.26 9.88 7.55
C ALA A 342 -0.15 10.21 9.04
N ASP A 343 -1.26 10.11 9.77
CA ASP A 343 -1.34 10.49 11.18
C ASP A 343 -0.55 9.56 12.09
N ASN A 344 -0.45 8.27 11.73
CA ASN A 344 0.32 7.27 12.48
C ASN A 344 1.76 7.08 11.94
N GLY A 345 2.22 8.00 11.09
CA GLY A 345 3.65 8.15 10.76
C GLY A 345 4.14 7.34 9.55
N ALA A 346 3.25 6.71 8.77
CA ALA A 346 3.63 6.16 7.49
C ALA A 346 4.05 7.28 6.53
N VAL A 347 5.16 7.05 5.80
CA VAL A 347 5.74 8.02 4.86
C VAL A 347 5.72 7.54 3.41
N VAL A 348 5.37 6.27 3.20
CA VAL A 348 5.08 5.71 1.88
C VAL A 348 3.69 5.07 1.92
N LEU A 349 2.82 5.44 0.98
CA LEU A 349 1.61 4.70 0.68
C LEU A 349 1.89 3.73 -0.45
N GLN A 350 1.72 2.44 -0.17
CA GLN A 350 1.71 1.41 -1.19
C GLN A 350 0.27 1.08 -1.56
N CYS A 351 -0.06 1.29 -2.84
CA CYS A 351 -1.42 1.14 -3.36
C CYS A 351 -1.42 0.22 -4.58
N SER A 352 -1.54 -1.09 -4.36
CA SER A 352 -1.74 -2.07 -5.43
C SER A 352 -3.20 -2.19 -5.88
N TRP A 353 -3.83 -1.03 -6.08
CA TRP A 353 -5.20 -0.86 -6.53
C TRP A 353 -5.33 0.46 -7.31
N GLY A 354 -6.41 0.58 -8.07
CA GLY A 354 -6.72 1.76 -8.87
C GLY A 354 -8.00 1.53 -9.66
N TYR A 355 -8.47 2.58 -10.32
CA TYR A 355 -9.56 2.48 -11.28
C TYR A 355 -9.06 1.86 -12.60
N VAL A 356 -9.97 1.22 -13.32
CA VAL A 356 -9.73 0.78 -14.71
C VAL A 356 -9.23 1.97 -15.53
N SER A 357 -8.24 1.77 -16.39
CA SER A 357 -7.73 2.82 -17.26
C SER A 357 -8.85 3.50 -18.07
N GLY A 358 -8.81 4.83 -18.17
CA GLY A 358 -9.69 5.58 -19.08
C GLY A 358 -9.49 5.26 -20.57
N ALA A 359 -8.45 4.48 -20.90
CA ALA A 359 -8.18 3.98 -22.25
C ALA A 359 -8.36 2.45 -22.39
N ALA A 360 -8.90 1.77 -21.37
CA ALA A 360 -9.09 0.32 -21.39
C ALA A 360 -10.09 -0.12 -22.48
N ASN A 361 -9.93 -1.34 -22.99
CA ASN A 361 -10.89 -1.93 -23.92
C ASN A 361 -12.21 -2.24 -23.20
N THR A 362 -13.30 -1.56 -23.58
CA THR A 362 -14.61 -1.73 -22.96
C THR A 362 -15.21 -3.12 -23.17
N TYR A 363 -14.80 -3.85 -24.21
CA TYR A 363 -15.23 -5.23 -24.42
C TYR A 363 -14.68 -6.17 -23.35
N ASP A 364 -13.42 -5.97 -22.95
CA ASP A 364 -12.71 -6.85 -22.00
C ASP A 364 -12.93 -6.40 -20.55
N TRP A 365 -13.03 -5.09 -20.30
CA TRP A 365 -12.99 -4.50 -18.96
C TRP A 365 -14.26 -3.75 -18.54
N GLY A 366 -15.24 -3.62 -19.45
CA GLY A 366 -16.50 -2.94 -19.16
C GLY A 366 -16.36 -1.41 -19.15
N GLU A 367 -16.77 -0.78 -18.05
CA GLU A 367 -16.76 0.68 -17.91
C GLU A 367 -15.32 1.20 -17.73
N GLN A 368 -14.95 2.20 -18.52
CA GLN A 368 -13.66 2.89 -18.41
C GLN A 368 -13.65 3.79 -17.16
N GLY A 369 -12.49 3.90 -16.51
CA GLY A 369 -12.30 4.91 -15.46
C GLY A 369 -11.99 6.30 -16.02
N PHE A 370 -11.44 7.16 -15.16
CA PHE A 370 -11.14 8.55 -15.50
C PHE A 370 -10.08 8.66 -16.62
N ALA A 371 -10.31 9.55 -17.60
CA ALA A 371 -9.43 9.77 -18.74
C ALA A 371 -8.45 10.94 -18.54
N SER A 372 -8.64 11.74 -17.50
CA SER A 372 -7.81 12.91 -17.20
C SER A 372 -7.80 13.28 -15.71
N GLN A 373 -6.79 14.07 -15.32
CA GLN A 373 -6.63 14.54 -13.94
C GLN A 373 -7.80 15.45 -13.55
N GLU A 374 -8.22 16.35 -14.43
CA GLU A 374 -9.39 17.22 -14.20
C GLU A 374 -10.66 16.41 -13.92
N GLU A 375 -10.87 15.34 -14.70
CA GLU A 375 -12.02 14.46 -14.52
C GLU A 375 -11.96 13.67 -13.20
N TRP A 376 -10.78 13.14 -12.84
CA TRP A 376 -10.60 12.44 -11.57
C TRP A 376 -10.73 13.38 -10.36
N GLU A 377 -10.15 14.58 -10.40
CA GLU A 377 -10.26 15.56 -9.31
C GLU A 377 -11.70 16.05 -9.11
N ALA A 378 -12.43 16.27 -10.20
CA ALA A 378 -13.85 16.62 -10.13
C ALA A 378 -14.72 15.42 -9.71
N GLY A 379 -14.32 14.22 -10.11
CA GLY A 379 -15.01 12.97 -9.79
C GLY A 379 -14.85 12.58 -8.33
N ALA A 380 -13.61 12.50 -7.84
CA ALA A 380 -13.25 11.99 -6.51
C ALA A 380 -12.54 13.06 -5.64
N PRO A 381 -13.18 14.22 -5.38
CA PRO A 381 -12.55 15.32 -4.65
C PRO A 381 -12.14 14.97 -3.22
N LEU A 382 -12.84 14.03 -2.55
CA LEU A 382 -12.44 13.59 -1.21
C LEU A 382 -11.19 12.70 -1.25
N GLU A 383 -11.09 11.82 -2.24
CA GLU A 383 -9.89 10.99 -2.46
C GLU A 383 -8.67 11.86 -2.73
N LYS A 384 -8.81 12.87 -3.61
CA LYS A 384 -7.76 13.88 -3.83
C LYS A 384 -7.38 14.59 -2.54
N SER A 385 -8.37 15.05 -1.76
CA SER A 385 -8.11 15.77 -0.50
C SER A 385 -7.36 14.90 0.52
N ALA A 386 -7.66 13.61 0.60
CA ALA A 386 -6.97 12.69 1.50
C ALA A 386 -5.53 12.39 1.02
N LEU A 387 -5.33 12.20 -0.28
CA LEU A 387 -3.99 12.01 -0.86
C LEU A 387 -3.13 13.26 -0.70
N ASP A 388 -3.70 14.45 -0.91
CA ASP A 388 -3.01 15.71 -0.66
C ASP A 388 -2.67 15.89 0.81
N TYR A 389 -3.53 15.45 1.72
CA TYR A 389 -3.18 15.42 3.14
C TYR A 389 -1.95 14.54 3.39
N PHE A 390 -1.90 13.35 2.80
CA PHE A 390 -0.74 12.46 2.94
C PHE A 390 0.53 13.07 2.34
N THR A 391 0.49 13.53 1.09
CA THR A 391 1.68 14.05 0.40
C THR A 391 2.23 15.33 1.01
N HIS A 392 1.41 16.13 1.70
CA HIS A 392 1.90 17.32 2.41
C HIS A 392 2.32 17.05 3.86
N ASN A 393 1.63 16.13 4.57
CA ASN A 393 1.75 16.04 6.03
C ASN A 393 2.48 14.79 6.54
N ALA A 394 2.51 13.70 5.79
CA ALA A 394 3.21 12.49 6.21
C ALA A 394 4.70 12.76 6.38
N GLY A 395 5.26 12.35 7.53
CA GLY A 395 6.64 12.66 7.91
C GLY A 395 6.90 14.13 8.27
N SER A 396 5.99 15.06 8.02
CA SER A 396 6.23 16.49 8.29
C SER A 396 5.94 16.86 9.78
N PRO A 397 6.74 17.75 10.41
CA PRO A 397 7.97 18.38 9.90
C PRO A 397 9.25 17.63 10.32
N ASN A 398 9.14 16.63 11.20
CA ASN A 398 10.26 16.06 11.95
C ASN A 398 10.49 14.55 11.70
N GLY A 399 9.76 13.98 10.75
CA GLY A 399 9.92 12.61 10.30
C GLY A 399 11.10 12.47 9.32
N PRO A 400 11.23 11.29 8.69
CA PRO A 400 12.37 10.98 7.83
C PRO A 400 12.31 11.64 6.44
N ILE A 401 11.17 12.24 6.08
CA ILE A 401 10.91 12.96 4.83
C ILE A 401 9.88 14.08 5.08
N GLU A 402 9.93 15.17 4.32
CA GLU A 402 8.90 16.21 4.30
C GLU A 402 7.86 15.89 3.22
N GLY A 403 6.69 15.40 3.64
CA GLY A 403 5.64 14.93 2.76
C GLY A 403 5.82 13.48 2.34
N GLY A 404 4.73 12.70 2.37
CA GLY A 404 4.79 11.29 2.05
C GLY A 404 4.70 11.00 0.55
N VAL A 405 5.28 9.89 0.11
CA VAL A 405 5.23 9.46 -1.30
C VAL A 405 4.09 8.46 -1.49
N ALA A 406 3.20 8.73 -2.44
CA ALA A 406 2.14 7.79 -2.82
C ALA A 406 2.49 7.05 -4.12
N ILE A 407 2.41 5.72 -4.07
CA ILE A 407 2.87 4.84 -5.16
C ILE A 407 1.74 3.88 -5.51
N PHE A 408 1.36 3.87 -6.78
CA PHE A 408 0.22 3.13 -7.31
C PHE A 408 0.64 2.15 -8.40
N ALA A 409 -0.03 1.01 -8.46
CA ALA A 409 0.02 0.11 -9.61
C ALA A 409 -0.59 0.80 -10.84
N GLY A 410 0.04 0.69 -12.01
CA GLY A 410 -0.39 1.36 -13.24
C GLY A 410 -1.65 0.78 -13.91
N GLY A 411 -2.04 -0.45 -13.54
CA GLY A 411 -3.18 -1.18 -14.10
C GLY A 411 -2.77 -2.32 -15.05
N ASN A 412 -3.69 -3.25 -15.29
CA ASN A 412 -3.42 -4.55 -15.92
C ASN A 412 -4.30 -4.79 -17.16
N GLU A 413 -4.69 -3.72 -17.86
CA GLU A 413 -5.65 -3.77 -18.96
C GLU A 413 -5.01 -3.77 -20.35
N SER A 414 -3.67 -3.82 -20.42
CA SER A 414 -2.89 -3.57 -21.64
C SER A 414 -3.26 -2.24 -22.31
N ALA A 415 -3.65 -1.23 -21.52
CA ALA A 415 -4.17 0.04 -22.01
C ALA A 415 -3.06 1.09 -22.18
N PRO A 416 -3.15 2.00 -23.17
CA PRO A 416 -2.17 3.06 -23.42
C PRO A 416 -2.31 4.26 -22.47
N MET A 417 -2.77 4.01 -21.24
CA MET A 417 -2.81 4.99 -20.15
C MET A 417 -2.88 4.25 -18.80
N ALA A 418 -2.20 4.77 -17.78
CA ALA A 418 -2.33 4.26 -16.41
C ALA A 418 -3.72 4.57 -15.81
N GLY A 419 -4.14 3.80 -14.80
CA GLY A 419 -5.35 4.07 -14.03
C GLY A 419 -5.15 5.16 -12.97
N TYR A 420 -6.20 5.95 -12.68
CA TYR A 420 -6.21 6.85 -11.51
C TYR A 420 -6.44 6.05 -10.21
N PRO A 421 -6.01 6.53 -9.04
CA PRO A 421 -5.27 7.77 -8.78
C PRO A 421 -3.85 7.79 -9.36
N GLY A 422 -3.24 6.63 -9.60
CA GLY A 422 -1.83 6.51 -10.02
C GLY A 422 -1.43 7.38 -11.21
N ALA A 423 -2.31 7.56 -12.20
CA ALA A 423 -2.08 8.38 -13.38
C ALA A 423 -1.98 9.91 -13.12
N SER A 424 -2.16 10.37 -11.89
CA SER A 424 -1.93 11.76 -11.48
C SER A 424 -0.45 12.12 -11.56
N ASP A 425 -0.15 13.35 -11.96
CA ASP A 425 1.23 13.89 -12.02
C ASP A 425 1.85 14.08 -10.61
N ASP A 426 1.01 14.04 -9.57
CA ASP A 426 1.41 14.20 -8.17
C ASP A 426 1.95 12.89 -7.55
N TYR A 427 1.71 11.73 -8.18
CA TYR A 427 2.03 10.42 -7.61
C TYR A 427 2.96 9.62 -8.53
N ILE A 428 3.36 8.43 -8.06
CA ILE A 428 4.17 7.50 -8.84
C ILE A 428 3.29 6.35 -9.33
N SER A 429 3.15 6.22 -10.64
CA SER A 429 2.50 5.09 -11.30
C SER A 429 3.52 4.09 -11.81
N VAL A 430 3.28 2.80 -11.53
CA VAL A 430 4.24 1.73 -11.78
C VAL A 430 3.72 0.74 -12.82
N ALA A 431 4.37 0.70 -13.97
CA ALA A 431 4.17 -0.35 -14.98
C ALA A 431 4.99 -1.62 -14.65
N ALA A 432 4.60 -2.76 -15.22
CA ALA A 432 5.23 -4.05 -14.96
C ALA A 432 6.18 -4.48 -16.08
N THR A 433 7.35 -5.00 -15.71
CA THR A 433 8.32 -5.65 -16.60
C THR A 433 8.48 -7.14 -16.29
N ALA A 434 8.85 -7.89 -17.31
CA ALA A 434 9.30 -9.27 -17.23
C ALA A 434 10.80 -9.35 -16.88
N ALA A 435 11.31 -10.57 -16.67
CA ALA A 435 12.70 -10.82 -16.29
C ALA A 435 13.75 -10.56 -17.40
N ASP A 436 13.31 -10.04 -18.55
CA ASP A 436 14.14 -9.61 -19.67
C ASP A 436 14.00 -8.12 -20.00
N PHE A 437 13.52 -7.31 -19.04
CA PHE A 437 13.18 -5.89 -19.18
C PHE A 437 12.00 -5.57 -20.12
N THR A 438 11.47 -6.54 -20.87
CA THR A 438 10.32 -6.28 -21.75
C THR A 438 9.08 -5.97 -20.94
N ALA A 439 8.19 -5.12 -21.48
CA ALA A 439 6.89 -4.86 -20.86
C ALA A 439 6.12 -6.17 -20.64
N ALA A 440 5.51 -6.31 -19.46
CA ALA A 440 4.64 -7.45 -19.17
C ALA A 440 3.40 -7.40 -20.07
N THR A 441 2.90 -8.55 -20.50
CA THR A 441 1.82 -8.66 -21.50
C THR A 441 0.52 -7.95 -21.10
N TYR A 442 0.24 -7.83 -19.80
CA TYR A 442 -0.94 -7.20 -19.23
C TYR A 442 -0.75 -5.71 -18.87
N THR A 443 0.48 -5.18 -18.83
CA THR A 443 0.73 -3.87 -18.21
C THR A 443 0.08 -2.73 -18.99
N ASN A 444 -0.55 -1.80 -18.26
CA ASN A 444 -0.81 -0.47 -18.81
C ASN A 444 0.51 0.26 -19.05
N TYR A 445 0.48 1.21 -19.98
CA TYR A 445 1.65 1.96 -20.42
C TYR A 445 1.24 3.36 -20.89
N GLY A 446 2.21 4.24 -21.11
CA GLY A 446 2.02 5.56 -21.72
C GLY A 446 1.58 6.62 -20.72
N LYS A 447 0.57 7.41 -21.08
CA LYS A 447 0.17 8.60 -20.29
C LYS A 447 -0.08 8.23 -18.82
N GLY A 448 0.48 9.02 -17.91
CA GLY A 448 0.36 8.81 -16.46
C GLY A 448 1.27 7.71 -15.90
N THR A 449 2.10 7.04 -16.71
CA THR A 449 3.10 6.07 -16.23
C THR A 449 4.39 6.79 -15.83
N SER A 450 4.85 6.62 -14.59
CA SER A 450 6.05 7.32 -14.08
C SER A 450 7.31 6.47 -14.27
N VAL A 451 7.25 5.21 -13.84
CA VAL A 451 8.36 4.25 -13.88
C VAL A 451 7.83 2.83 -14.12
N SER A 452 8.75 1.89 -14.28
CA SER A 452 8.46 0.45 -14.34
C SER A 452 9.17 -0.29 -13.23
N ALA A 453 8.69 -1.48 -12.89
CA ALA A 453 9.39 -2.40 -11.99
C ALA A 453 9.04 -3.87 -12.31
N PRO A 454 9.84 -4.84 -11.83
CA PRO A 454 9.54 -6.26 -11.98
C PRO A 454 8.13 -6.61 -11.48
N GLY A 455 7.25 -7.02 -12.40
CA GLY A 455 5.88 -7.45 -12.09
C GLY A 455 5.59 -8.90 -12.45
N GLY A 456 6.48 -9.54 -13.22
CA GLY A 456 6.32 -10.90 -13.73
C GLY A 456 5.47 -10.97 -15.01
N ASP A 457 5.57 -12.09 -15.73
CA ASP A 457 4.82 -12.31 -16.98
C ASP A 457 4.63 -13.81 -17.28
N GLN A 458 3.75 -14.45 -16.51
CA GLN A 458 3.42 -15.86 -16.59
C GLN A 458 3.03 -16.29 -18.00
N ASP A 459 2.19 -15.52 -18.69
CA ASP A 459 1.72 -15.84 -20.03
C ASP A 459 2.87 -15.86 -21.05
N TYR A 460 3.88 -15.00 -20.88
CA TYR A 460 5.11 -15.02 -21.68
C TYR A 460 6.05 -16.17 -21.35
N TYR A 461 6.11 -16.55 -20.08
CA TYR A 461 6.89 -17.70 -19.61
C TYR A 461 6.07 -19.01 -19.56
N TYR A 462 4.89 -19.05 -20.19
CA TYR A 462 3.96 -20.18 -20.10
C TYR A 462 4.63 -21.51 -20.47
N ASP A 463 5.40 -21.52 -21.56
CA ASP A 463 6.01 -22.74 -22.09
C ASP A 463 7.13 -23.29 -21.18
N TYR A 464 7.60 -22.50 -20.20
CA TYR A 464 8.58 -22.92 -19.21
C TYR A 464 7.91 -23.66 -18.06
N VAL A 465 7.66 -24.95 -18.27
CA VAL A 465 7.32 -25.89 -17.20
C VAL A 465 8.34 -27.01 -17.25
N ASP A 466 9.16 -27.13 -16.19
CA ASP A 466 10.08 -28.25 -16.03
C ASP A 466 9.56 -29.24 -14.96
N GLU A 467 10.28 -30.33 -14.72
CA GLU A 467 9.90 -31.34 -13.71
C GLU A 467 9.87 -30.77 -12.27
N ASP A 468 10.44 -29.58 -12.07
CA ASP A 468 10.74 -28.95 -10.80
C ASP A 468 9.83 -27.75 -10.47
N HIS A 469 9.06 -27.23 -11.45
CA HIS A 469 8.22 -26.05 -11.31
C HIS A 469 6.76 -26.30 -11.73
N ASN A 470 5.82 -25.75 -10.96
CA ASN A 470 4.41 -25.75 -11.33
C ASN A 470 4.07 -24.61 -12.29
N PHE A 471 2.97 -24.77 -13.03
CA PHE A 471 2.38 -23.69 -13.82
C PHE A 471 2.09 -22.46 -12.93
N GLY A 472 2.64 -21.31 -13.31
CA GLY A 472 2.50 -20.05 -12.56
C GLY A 472 3.59 -19.77 -11.52
N GLU A 473 4.65 -20.57 -11.46
CA GLU A 473 5.86 -20.26 -10.69
C GLU A 473 6.89 -19.49 -11.53
N VAL A 474 7.07 -19.89 -12.79
CA VAL A 474 8.12 -19.38 -13.66
C VAL A 474 7.80 -17.96 -14.18
N GLY A 475 8.79 -17.07 -14.10
CA GLY A 475 8.65 -15.69 -14.56
C GLY A 475 7.75 -14.79 -13.70
N CYS A 476 7.22 -15.31 -12.59
CA CYS A 476 6.41 -14.56 -11.62
C CYS A 476 7.26 -14.03 -10.45
N VAL A 477 6.67 -13.19 -9.61
CA VAL A 477 7.30 -12.62 -8.42
C VAL A 477 7.04 -13.53 -7.22
N LEU A 478 8.12 -14.09 -6.64
CA LEU A 478 8.07 -14.88 -5.41
C LEU A 478 8.03 -13.96 -4.17
N SER A 479 7.07 -14.21 -3.28
CA SER A 479 6.95 -13.51 -1.99
C SER A 479 6.21 -14.33 -0.92
N THR A 480 5.98 -13.74 0.25
CA THR A 480 5.25 -14.32 1.38
C THR A 480 3.75 -14.46 1.11
N LEU A 481 3.12 -15.49 1.67
CA LEU A 481 1.69 -15.75 1.61
C LEU A 481 1.19 -16.30 2.95
N PRO A 482 -0.10 -16.12 3.27
CA PRO A 482 -0.70 -16.77 4.42
C PRO A 482 -0.72 -18.30 4.29
N TYR A 483 -0.63 -19.02 5.42
CA TYR A 483 -0.63 -20.49 5.41
C TYR A 483 -1.92 -21.13 4.88
N ASN A 484 -3.05 -20.42 4.91
CA ASN A 484 -4.31 -20.87 4.30
C ASN A 484 -4.32 -20.73 2.76
N VAL A 485 -3.39 -19.95 2.20
CA VAL A 485 -3.20 -19.79 0.75
C VAL A 485 -2.07 -20.68 0.25
N SER A 486 -0.97 -20.75 1.00
CA SER A 486 0.19 -21.58 0.69
C SER A 486 0.71 -22.30 1.93
N GLU A 487 0.74 -23.63 1.90
CA GLU A 487 1.23 -24.43 3.04
C GLU A 487 2.69 -24.12 3.42
N SER A 488 3.51 -23.65 2.47
CA SER A 488 4.89 -23.23 2.75
C SER A 488 4.98 -21.84 3.37
N GLY A 489 3.92 -21.01 3.25
CA GLY A 489 3.97 -19.59 3.57
C GLY A 489 4.53 -18.71 2.45
N TYR A 490 4.81 -19.27 1.26
CA TYR A 490 5.40 -18.53 0.14
C TYR A 490 4.74 -18.90 -1.18
N GLY A 491 4.82 -18.02 -2.17
CA GLY A 491 4.35 -18.32 -3.51
C GLY A 491 4.49 -17.18 -4.50
N TYR A 492 3.98 -17.41 -5.68
CA TYR A 492 4.21 -16.59 -6.86
C TYR A 492 2.95 -15.86 -7.28
N MET A 493 3.11 -14.60 -7.67
CA MET A 493 2.07 -13.77 -8.28
C MET A 493 2.68 -12.92 -9.40
N GLU A 494 1.83 -12.41 -10.28
CA GLU A 494 2.19 -11.40 -11.27
C GLU A 494 1.22 -10.22 -11.22
N GLY A 495 1.65 -9.09 -11.79
CA GLY A 495 0.81 -7.91 -11.94
C GLY A 495 1.60 -6.62 -11.74
N THR A 496 0.99 -5.51 -12.13
CA THR A 496 1.44 -4.19 -11.66
C THR A 496 1.33 -4.07 -10.14
N SER A 497 0.48 -4.87 -9.49
CA SER A 497 0.43 -5.06 -8.04
C SER A 497 1.69 -5.69 -7.44
N MET A 498 2.47 -6.43 -8.23
CA MET A 498 3.76 -6.97 -7.81
C MET A 498 4.90 -6.03 -8.21
N ALA A 499 4.73 -5.20 -9.25
CA ALA A 499 5.68 -4.13 -9.58
C ALA A 499 5.62 -2.95 -8.59
N CYS A 500 4.43 -2.51 -8.18
CA CYS A 500 4.23 -1.41 -7.23
C CYS A 500 5.00 -1.55 -5.89
N PRO A 501 5.00 -2.72 -5.20
CA PRO A 501 5.77 -2.88 -3.96
C PRO A 501 7.28 -2.82 -4.17
N HIS A 502 7.78 -3.11 -5.37
CA HIS A 502 9.20 -2.91 -5.65
C HIS A 502 9.57 -1.43 -5.54
N VAL A 503 8.81 -0.56 -6.21
CA VAL A 503 9.04 0.89 -6.14
C VAL A 503 8.84 1.42 -4.72
N SER A 504 7.88 0.87 -3.99
CA SER A 504 7.62 1.24 -2.58
C SER A 504 8.73 0.83 -1.64
N GLY A 505 9.28 -0.38 -1.81
CA GLY A 505 10.48 -0.83 -1.09
C GLY A 505 11.69 0.03 -1.41
N VAL A 506 11.90 0.38 -2.69
CA VAL A 506 13.02 1.24 -3.10
C VAL A 506 12.88 2.66 -2.53
N ALA A 507 11.68 3.24 -2.54
CA ALA A 507 11.42 4.54 -1.91
C ALA A 507 11.67 4.49 -0.40
N ALA A 508 11.20 3.45 0.29
CA ALA A 508 11.43 3.28 1.73
C ALA A 508 12.92 3.07 2.07
N LEU A 509 13.65 2.32 1.24
CA LEU A 509 15.09 2.12 1.38
C LEU A 509 15.86 3.43 1.15
N ALA A 510 15.45 4.23 0.18
CA ALA A 510 16.00 5.55 -0.08
C ALA A 510 15.77 6.50 1.11
N ILE A 511 14.57 6.54 1.67
CA ILE A 511 14.26 7.33 2.88
C ILE A 511 15.13 6.84 4.07
N SER A 512 15.30 5.54 4.22
CA SER A 512 16.15 4.92 5.25
C SER A 512 17.59 5.39 5.12
N TYR A 513 18.16 5.30 3.91
CA TYR A 513 19.52 5.74 3.63
C TYR A 513 19.69 7.26 3.79
N ALA A 514 18.70 8.06 3.37
CA ALA A 514 18.72 9.50 3.60
C ALA A 514 18.83 9.84 5.09
N ALA A 515 18.04 9.18 5.94
CA ALA A 515 18.10 9.35 7.40
C ALA A 515 19.48 8.94 7.97
N GLU A 516 20.04 7.82 7.50
CA GLU A 516 21.40 7.38 7.86
C GLU A 516 22.47 8.40 7.46
N GLN A 517 22.36 8.98 6.26
CA GLN A 517 23.23 10.04 5.75
C GLN A 517 22.93 11.43 6.33
N ARG A 518 21.97 11.53 7.27
CA ARG A 518 21.53 12.79 7.89
C ARG A 518 21.07 13.81 6.85
N ARG A 519 20.37 13.33 5.83
CA ARG A 519 19.73 14.10 4.77
C ARG A 519 18.22 14.11 5.00
N HIS A 520 17.61 15.29 4.86
CA HIS A 520 16.17 15.46 4.83
C HIS A 520 15.77 15.73 3.38
N LEU A 521 14.93 14.88 2.81
CA LEU A 521 14.35 15.04 1.48
C LEU A 521 12.91 15.54 1.59
N THR A 522 12.44 16.26 0.60
CA THR A 522 11.01 16.43 0.35
C THR A 522 10.46 15.26 -0.49
N GLU A 523 9.15 14.99 -0.42
CA GLU A 523 8.43 14.07 -1.32
C GLU A 523 8.89 14.25 -2.77
N LYS A 524 8.83 15.50 -3.23
CA LYS A 524 9.12 15.87 -4.62
C LYS A 524 10.56 15.57 -5.01
N GLU A 525 11.53 15.91 -4.15
CA GLU A 525 12.95 15.60 -4.41
C GLU A 525 13.16 14.08 -4.52
N LEU A 526 12.57 13.29 -3.61
CA LEU A 526 12.69 11.83 -3.69
C LEU A 526 12.05 11.28 -4.97
N ARG A 527 10.87 11.77 -5.34
CA ARG A 527 10.19 11.35 -6.58
C ARG A 527 10.98 11.69 -7.83
N GLU A 528 11.54 12.90 -7.92
CA GLU A 528 12.40 13.32 -9.04
C GLU A 528 13.68 12.49 -9.11
N LEU A 529 14.31 12.17 -7.97
CA LEU A 529 15.48 11.30 -7.93
C LEU A 529 15.13 9.88 -8.36
N LEU A 530 14.03 9.31 -7.86
CA LEU A 530 13.58 7.96 -8.19
C LEU A 530 13.34 7.83 -9.70
N ILE A 531 12.67 8.80 -10.31
CA ILE A 531 12.40 8.82 -11.75
C ILE A 531 13.70 8.97 -12.56
N SER A 532 14.57 9.91 -12.16
CA SER A 532 15.79 10.23 -12.92
C SER A 532 16.91 9.19 -12.80
N THR A 533 16.85 8.33 -11.79
CA THR A 533 17.86 7.27 -11.56
C THR A 533 17.43 5.88 -12.06
N SER A 534 16.23 5.75 -12.63
CA SER A 534 15.75 4.52 -13.25
C SER A 534 16.66 4.04 -14.40
N THR A 535 16.79 2.71 -14.52
CA THR A 535 17.46 2.04 -15.63
C THR A 535 16.63 2.20 -16.90
N PRO A 536 17.13 2.83 -17.98
CA PRO A 536 16.39 2.95 -19.23
C PRO A 536 16.14 1.57 -19.85
N ILE A 537 14.91 1.30 -20.29
CA ILE A 537 14.52 -0.02 -20.84
C ILE A 537 14.03 0.02 -22.31
N ASP A 538 14.08 1.19 -22.95
CA ASP A 538 13.57 1.38 -24.31
C ASP A 538 14.25 0.50 -25.35
N GLU A 539 15.51 0.12 -25.14
CA GLU A 539 16.24 -0.77 -26.03
C GLU A 539 15.68 -2.20 -26.04
N PHE A 540 15.04 -2.61 -24.95
CA PHE A 540 14.39 -3.92 -24.83
C PHE A 540 12.98 -3.94 -25.46
N GLN A 541 12.36 -2.77 -25.65
CA GLN A 541 11.03 -2.66 -26.26
C GLN A 541 11.09 -2.70 -27.80
N THR A 542 11.63 -3.80 -28.35
CA THR A 542 11.83 -3.96 -29.80
C THR A 542 11.30 -5.30 -30.32
N GLY A 543 10.81 -5.30 -31.56
CA GLY A 543 10.27 -6.51 -32.20
C GLY A 543 8.91 -6.94 -31.64
N SER A 544 8.70 -8.24 -31.57
CA SER A 544 7.44 -8.82 -31.12
C SER A 544 7.66 -9.86 -30.03
N LYS A 545 6.84 -9.80 -29.00
CA LYS A 545 6.82 -10.73 -27.88
C LYS A 545 5.70 -11.74 -28.09
N THR A 546 6.04 -13.03 -28.15
CA THR A 546 5.07 -14.11 -28.35
C THR A 546 4.78 -14.75 -27.01
N TYR A 547 3.50 -14.94 -26.68
CA TYR A 547 3.05 -15.45 -25.39
C TYR A 547 1.82 -16.34 -25.57
N SER A 548 1.44 -17.09 -24.54
CA SER A 548 0.30 -18.01 -24.59
C SER A 548 -0.72 -17.62 -23.53
N ARG A 549 -1.99 -17.43 -23.94
CA ARG A 549 -3.07 -17.02 -23.02
C ARG A 549 -4.32 -17.89 -23.19
N TYR A 550 -5.12 -18.00 -22.14
CA TYR A 550 -6.48 -18.54 -22.23
C TYR A 550 -7.44 -17.53 -22.89
N VAL A 551 -8.14 -17.96 -23.94
CA VAL A 551 -9.18 -17.16 -24.61
C VAL A 551 -10.51 -17.89 -24.49
N ALA A 552 -11.51 -17.26 -23.87
CA ALA A 552 -12.78 -17.90 -23.50
C ALA A 552 -13.48 -18.62 -24.66
N ASP A 553 -13.49 -18.03 -25.85
CA ASP A 553 -14.18 -18.58 -27.03
C ASP A 553 -13.40 -19.67 -27.78
N ILE A 554 -12.11 -19.87 -27.45
CA ILE A 554 -11.22 -20.75 -28.22
C ILE A 554 -10.63 -21.86 -27.34
N GLY A 555 -10.23 -21.54 -26.11
CA GLY A 555 -9.62 -22.45 -25.16
C GLY A 555 -8.29 -21.96 -24.60
N PRO A 556 -7.59 -22.80 -23.81
CA PRO A 556 -6.26 -22.47 -23.28
C PRO A 556 -5.21 -22.36 -24.39
N LEU A 557 -4.04 -21.82 -24.03
CA LEU A 557 -2.83 -21.91 -24.84
C LEU A 557 -2.93 -21.29 -26.24
N GLN A 558 -3.67 -20.20 -26.39
CA GLN A 558 -3.73 -19.49 -27.66
C GLN A 558 -2.45 -18.69 -27.85
N PRO A 559 -1.72 -18.87 -28.98
CA PRO A 559 -0.54 -18.08 -29.27
C PRO A 559 -0.94 -16.65 -29.59
N MET A 560 -0.40 -15.73 -28.81
CA MET A 560 -0.62 -14.30 -28.92
C MET A 560 0.69 -13.60 -29.29
N GLN A 561 0.57 -12.41 -29.87
CA GLN A 561 1.72 -11.59 -30.22
C GLN A 561 1.49 -10.16 -29.76
N MET A 562 2.43 -9.64 -28.98
CA MET A 562 2.51 -8.26 -28.51
C MET A 562 3.57 -7.51 -29.31
N ASN A 563 3.20 -6.34 -29.85
CA ASN A 563 4.14 -5.46 -30.54
C ASN A 563 4.86 -4.56 -29.54
N LEU A 564 6.12 -4.87 -29.22
CA LEU A 564 6.90 -4.12 -28.22
C LEU A 564 7.20 -2.69 -28.65
N ALA A 565 7.17 -2.39 -29.96
CA ALA A 565 7.40 -1.03 -30.45
C ALA A 565 6.36 -0.01 -29.93
N ALA A 566 5.16 -0.46 -29.54
CA ALA A 566 4.13 0.39 -28.93
C ALA A 566 4.48 0.83 -27.50
N TYR A 567 5.39 0.11 -26.82
CA TYR A 567 5.78 0.34 -25.43
C TYR A 567 7.07 1.17 -25.32
N ARG A 568 7.80 1.33 -26.42
CA ARG A 568 9.02 2.15 -26.47
C ARG A 568 8.71 3.61 -26.16
N GLY A 569 9.38 4.17 -25.15
CA GLY A 569 9.14 5.53 -24.64
C GLY A 569 7.81 5.68 -23.91
N GLN A 570 7.14 4.59 -23.56
CA GLN A 570 5.85 4.59 -22.87
C GLN A 570 5.90 3.88 -21.50
N MET A 571 7.00 3.26 -21.12
CA MET A 571 7.16 2.52 -19.86
C MET A 571 7.70 3.41 -18.72
N GLY A 572 7.26 4.66 -18.68
CA GLY A 572 7.82 5.69 -17.79
C GLY A 572 9.29 5.99 -18.08
N ALA A 573 10.04 6.44 -17.07
CA ALA A 573 11.48 6.70 -17.21
C ALA A 573 12.34 5.43 -17.37
N GLY A 574 11.78 4.26 -17.12
CA GLY A 574 12.49 2.98 -17.12
C GLY A 574 12.23 2.18 -15.85
N GLN A 575 13.01 1.11 -15.66
CA GLN A 575 12.89 0.23 -14.51
C GLN A 575 13.56 0.85 -13.28
N VAL A 576 12.88 0.84 -12.13
CA VAL A 576 13.41 1.39 -10.86
C VAL A 576 14.76 0.75 -10.50
N ASN A 577 15.70 1.55 -10.01
CA ASN A 577 17.06 1.13 -9.69
C ASN A 577 17.46 1.61 -8.28
N ALA A 578 17.51 0.69 -7.31
CA ALA A 578 17.75 1.01 -5.92
C ALA A 578 19.17 1.56 -5.68
N ASP A 579 20.19 0.94 -6.28
CA ASP A 579 21.59 1.35 -6.06
C ASP A 579 21.87 2.74 -6.64
N ALA A 580 21.40 3.01 -7.86
CA ALA A 580 21.53 4.32 -8.48
C ALA A 580 20.80 5.42 -7.68
N LEU A 581 19.62 5.12 -7.15
CA LEU A 581 18.87 6.04 -6.30
C LEU A 581 19.64 6.35 -5.01
N LEU A 582 20.10 5.32 -4.28
CA LEU A 582 20.85 5.52 -3.03
C LEU A 582 22.15 6.28 -3.28
N ALA A 583 22.87 6.00 -4.37
CA ALA A 583 24.06 6.76 -4.75
C ALA A 583 23.76 8.26 -4.99
N ALA A 584 22.60 8.60 -5.55
CA ALA A 584 22.21 9.98 -5.79
C ALA A 584 21.85 10.75 -4.50
N ILE A 585 21.39 10.05 -3.45
CA ILE A 585 20.97 10.66 -2.17
C ILE A 585 22.12 11.33 -1.43
N GLU A 586 23.36 10.83 -1.58
CA GLU A 586 24.54 11.40 -0.93
C GLU A 586 24.73 12.91 -1.23
N GLY A 587 24.24 13.36 -2.40
CA GLY A 587 24.29 14.76 -2.84
C GLY A 587 22.95 15.51 -2.74
N ALA A 588 21.85 14.88 -2.32
CA ALA A 588 20.50 15.42 -2.49
C ALA A 588 19.83 15.84 -1.17
N GLY A 589 18.81 16.70 -1.24
CA GLY A 589 18.10 17.23 -0.07
C GLY A 589 18.91 18.25 0.74
N ARG A 590 18.49 18.44 1.99
CA ARG A 590 19.17 19.33 2.96
C ARG A 590 19.79 18.54 4.10
N GLU A 591 20.85 19.07 4.69
CA GLU A 591 21.43 18.50 5.91
C GLU A 591 20.43 18.62 7.07
N LEU A 592 20.18 17.51 7.76
CA LEU A 592 19.35 17.48 8.97
C LEU A 592 19.97 18.36 10.05
N ARG A 593 19.15 19.25 10.60
CA ARG A 593 19.52 20.09 11.75
C ARG A 593 18.68 19.71 12.96
N PHE A 594 19.24 19.91 14.14
CA PHE A 594 18.54 19.75 15.41
C PHE A 594 17.30 20.65 15.39
N PRO A 595 16.10 20.11 15.64
CA PRO A 595 14.86 20.82 15.38
C PRO A 595 14.62 21.91 16.43
N ASN A 596 13.82 22.91 16.07
CA ASN A 596 13.18 23.76 17.07
C ASN A 596 12.18 22.93 17.86
N LEU A 597 12.09 23.19 19.17
CA LEU A 597 11.25 22.42 20.08
C LEU A 597 10.04 23.25 20.50
N TYR A 598 8.90 22.58 20.60
CA TYR A 598 7.65 23.17 21.07
C TYR A 598 7.10 22.30 22.18
N LEU A 599 6.92 22.88 23.36
CA LEU A 599 6.56 22.16 24.58
C LEU A 599 5.32 22.78 25.21
N ASP A 600 4.46 21.95 25.77
CA ASP A 600 3.41 22.44 26.65
C ASP A 600 4.00 22.90 27.98
N VAL A 601 3.29 23.77 28.69
CA VAL A 601 3.64 24.14 30.06
C VAL A 601 3.58 22.88 30.93
N GLU A 602 4.67 22.57 31.63
CA GLU A 602 4.91 21.32 32.36
C GLU A 602 5.06 20.05 31.50
N GLY A 603 4.85 20.15 30.19
CA GLY A 603 5.08 19.08 29.23
C GLY A 603 6.56 18.75 29.03
N SER A 604 6.83 17.55 28.51
CA SER A 604 8.20 17.10 28.23
C SER A 604 8.31 16.43 26.86
N MET A 605 9.45 16.60 26.20
CA MET A 605 9.77 15.95 24.93
C MET A 605 11.14 15.28 25.01
N ALA A 606 11.20 14.02 24.59
CA ALA A 606 12.44 13.29 24.43
C ALA A 606 12.97 13.45 23.00
N VAL A 607 14.22 13.86 22.85
CA VAL A 607 14.89 14.00 21.55
C VAL A 607 16.16 13.16 21.55
N VAL A 608 16.43 12.42 20.48
CA VAL A 608 17.65 11.63 20.29
C VAL A 608 18.61 12.44 19.41
N PRO A 609 19.67 13.05 19.95
CA PRO A 609 20.52 13.96 19.17
C PRO A 609 21.31 13.27 18.08
N SER A 610 21.62 11.97 18.23
CA SER A 610 22.40 11.22 17.23
C SER A 610 21.78 11.26 15.83
N ARG A 611 20.45 11.46 15.73
CA ARG A 611 19.70 11.60 14.49
C ARG A 611 20.01 12.88 13.69
N TYR A 612 20.67 13.86 14.29
CA TYR A 612 20.93 15.18 13.68
C TYR A 612 22.41 15.49 13.49
N PHE A 613 23.29 14.56 13.85
CA PHE A 613 24.74 14.72 13.73
C PHE A 613 25.33 13.49 13.05
N ALA A 614 26.22 13.69 12.10
CA ALA A 614 26.96 12.60 11.45
C ALA A 614 27.82 11.85 12.48
N GLY A 615 27.76 10.51 12.45
CA GLY A 615 28.41 9.64 13.45
C GLY A 615 27.87 9.84 14.87
N GLY A 616 26.65 10.36 15.00
CA GLY A 616 26.10 10.82 16.27
C GLY A 616 25.97 9.76 17.36
N GLU A 617 25.90 8.49 16.98
CA GLU A 617 25.85 7.35 17.90
C GLU A 617 27.13 7.21 18.75
N GLU A 618 28.26 7.74 18.26
CA GLU A 618 29.55 7.75 18.98
C GLU A 618 29.80 9.06 19.74
N LEU A 619 28.90 10.03 19.63
CA LEU A 619 29.06 11.37 20.18
C LEU A 619 28.36 11.51 21.53
N THR A 620 28.89 12.40 22.36
CA THR A 620 28.19 12.90 23.54
C THR A 620 27.73 14.33 23.31
N TYR A 621 26.62 14.70 23.94
CA TYR A 621 25.93 15.96 23.69
C TYR A 621 25.80 16.78 24.96
N ASN A 622 26.08 18.07 24.86
CA ASN A 622 25.83 19.05 25.90
C ASN A 622 24.89 20.13 25.37
N VAL A 623 23.87 20.48 26.14
CA VAL A 623 22.90 21.51 25.77
C VAL A 623 22.97 22.66 26.76
N THR A 624 23.02 23.88 26.23
CA THR A 624 22.88 25.12 27.00
C THR A 624 21.60 25.81 26.57
N ILE A 625 20.73 26.11 27.53
CA ILE A 625 19.49 26.88 27.33
C ILE A 625 19.71 28.26 27.94
N ASP A 626 19.42 29.32 27.18
CA ASP A 626 19.71 30.69 27.60
C ASP A 626 18.83 31.15 28.77
N ASP A 627 17.57 30.70 28.82
CA ASP A 627 16.62 31.00 29.90
C ASP A 627 16.01 29.71 30.48
N ALA A 628 16.59 29.26 31.61
CA ALA A 628 16.13 28.08 32.34
C ALA A 628 14.78 28.27 33.04
N ALA A 629 14.26 29.49 33.16
CA ALA A 629 12.91 29.73 33.67
C ALA A 629 11.85 29.28 32.67
N ILE A 630 12.15 29.34 31.36
CA ILE A 630 11.25 28.93 30.28
C ILE A 630 11.30 27.43 30.06
N ALA A 631 12.50 26.84 29.93
CA ALA A 631 12.65 25.42 29.66
C ALA A 631 13.91 24.83 30.31
N THR A 632 13.89 23.53 30.58
CA THR A 632 15.04 22.80 31.13
C THR A 632 15.34 21.56 30.30
N VAL A 633 16.55 21.02 30.42
CA VAL A 633 16.98 19.80 29.74
C VAL A 633 17.68 18.87 30.72
N ALA A 634 17.40 17.57 30.61
CA ALA A 634 18.08 16.50 31.33
C ALA A 634 18.53 15.41 30.35
N ASN A 635 19.63 14.73 30.68
CA ASN A 635 20.12 13.60 29.89
C ASN A 635 19.55 12.30 30.46
N GLU A 636 18.99 11.46 29.60
CA GLU A 636 18.49 10.12 29.94
C GLU A 636 19.02 9.11 28.92
N GLY A 637 20.19 8.52 29.22
CA GLY A 637 20.89 7.64 28.28
C GLY A 637 21.28 8.37 26.99
N ALA A 638 20.79 7.89 25.85
CA ALA A 638 20.98 8.51 24.54
C ALA A 638 19.97 9.63 24.22
N LYS A 639 19.01 9.89 25.11
CA LYS A 639 17.94 10.88 24.94
C LYS A 639 18.23 12.16 25.73
N LEU A 640 17.78 13.28 25.18
CA LEU A 640 17.65 14.55 25.88
C LEU A 640 16.18 14.79 26.18
N ILE A 641 15.84 14.95 27.46
CA ILE A 641 14.49 15.24 27.92
C ILE A 641 14.39 16.74 28.15
N PHE A 642 13.67 17.43 27.27
CA PHE A 642 13.35 18.84 27.42
C PHE A 642 12.03 18.99 28.16
N LYS A 643 11.94 19.91 29.11
CA LYS A 643 10.72 20.20 29.87
C LYS A 643 10.35 21.68 29.78
N GLY A 644 9.10 21.97 29.43
CA GLY A 644 8.54 23.32 29.45
C GLY A 644 8.21 23.73 30.88
N SER A 645 8.75 24.86 31.33
CA SER A 645 8.58 25.37 32.70
C SER A 645 7.59 26.54 32.76
N SER A 646 7.65 27.47 31.80
CA SER A 646 6.74 28.61 31.73
C SER A 646 6.56 29.09 30.29
N GLU A 647 5.41 29.70 29.98
CA GLU A 647 5.14 30.28 28.66
C GLU A 647 6.24 31.28 28.24
N GLY A 648 6.73 31.15 27.01
CA GLY A 648 7.79 31.99 26.48
C GLY A 648 8.62 31.28 25.40
N SER A 649 9.63 31.96 24.88
CA SER A 649 10.59 31.40 23.93
C SER A 649 12.01 31.66 24.40
N THR A 650 12.88 30.65 24.29
CA THR A 650 14.30 30.74 24.64
C THR A 650 15.17 30.13 23.55
N THR A 651 16.37 30.67 23.35
CA THR A 651 17.35 30.08 22.45
C THR A 651 18.16 29.03 23.20
N ALA A 652 18.51 27.95 22.51
CA ALA A 652 19.34 26.89 23.03
C ALA A 652 20.42 26.50 22.01
N ARG A 653 21.51 25.95 22.53
CA ARG A 653 22.62 25.45 21.74
C ARG A 653 22.94 24.03 22.17
N ILE A 654 23.02 23.13 21.20
CA ILE A 654 23.54 21.77 21.37
C ILE A 654 24.96 21.69 20.82
N ALA A 655 25.87 21.13 21.60
CA ALA A 655 27.26 20.90 21.23
C ALA A 655 27.58 19.41 21.34
N ALA A 656 28.08 18.83 20.25
CA ALA A 656 28.57 17.45 20.20
C ALA A 656 30.06 17.37 20.55
N SER A 657 30.52 16.22 21.03
CA SER A 657 31.91 16.00 21.46
C SER A 657 32.96 16.14 20.36
N ASN A 658 32.56 16.07 19.09
CA ASN A 658 33.43 16.35 17.94
C ASN A 658 33.60 17.86 17.66
N GLY A 659 32.97 18.73 18.46
CA GLY A 659 33.04 20.19 18.33
C GLY A 659 31.95 20.79 17.44
N THR A 660 31.14 19.99 16.76
CA THR A 660 30.01 20.47 15.97
C THR A 660 28.92 21.03 16.89
N THR A 661 28.38 22.19 16.55
CA THR A 661 27.33 22.83 17.35
C THR A 661 26.17 23.31 16.50
N GLN A 662 24.96 23.19 17.01
CA GLN A 662 23.75 23.68 16.36
C GLN A 662 22.94 24.54 17.35
N ASN A 663 22.36 25.62 16.86
CA ASN A 663 21.45 26.47 17.64
C ASN A 663 20.01 26.16 17.23
N PHE A 664 19.10 26.22 18.20
CA PHE A 664 17.68 25.98 18.00
C PHE A 664 16.88 26.83 19.00
N THR A 665 15.58 26.91 18.80
CA THR A 665 14.65 27.64 19.67
C THR A 665 13.74 26.66 20.39
N ILE A 666 13.46 26.94 21.66
CA ILE A 666 12.46 26.24 22.46
C ILE A 666 11.32 27.22 22.73
N THR A 667 10.11 26.89 22.25
CA THR A 667 8.90 27.65 22.52
C THR A 667 8.01 26.86 23.46
N VAL A 668 7.59 27.48 24.56
CA VAL A 668 6.68 26.89 25.55
C VAL A 668 5.38 27.67 25.52
N ARG A 669 4.25 26.98 25.33
CA ARG A 669 2.91 27.60 25.32
C ARG A 669 1.87 26.61 25.82
N ARG A 670 0.76 27.11 26.39
CA ARG A 670 -0.36 26.26 26.80
C ARG A 670 -1.03 25.60 25.60
N GLY A 671 -1.24 24.29 25.67
CA GLY A 671 -1.85 23.53 24.57
C GLY A 671 -0.93 23.34 23.37
N ALA A 672 0.39 23.36 23.58
CA ALA A 672 1.33 22.90 22.57
C ALA A 672 1.21 21.37 22.45
N ASN A 673 0.26 20.91 21.64
CA ASN A 673 0.25 19.53 21.18
C ASN A 673 1.62 19.29 20.53
N SER A 674 2.25 18.16 20.83
CA SER A 674 3.70 17.89 20.75
C SER A 674 4.34 17.90 19.35
N ASN A 675 3.73 18.59 18.39
CA ASN A 675 3.95 18.43 16.95
C ASN A 675 4.57 19.65 16.26
N GLY A 676 4.99 20.67 17.01
CA GLY A 676 5.89 21.71 16.50
C GLY A 676 5.35 22.61 15.38
N TRP A 677 4.04 22.70 15.23
CA TRP A 677 3.39 23.66 14.34
C TRP A 677 2.76 24.81 15.14
N LEU A 678 2.72 25.98 14.49
CA LEU A 678 2.47 27.30 15.05
C LEU A 678 1.00 27.66 14.98
#